data_AF-A0A8B6CUL9-F1
#
_entry.id   AF-A0A8B6CUL9-F1
#
_cell.length_a   1.000
_cell.length_b   1.000
_cell.length_c   1.000
_cell.angle_alpha   90.00
_cell.angle_beta   90.00
_cell.angle_gamma   90.00
#
_symmetry.space_group_name_H-M   'P 1'
#
loop_
_entity.id
_entity.type
_entity.pdbx_description
1 polymer ?
#
loop_
_entity_poly.entity_id
_entity_poly.type
_entity_poly.pdbx_seq_one_letter_code
_entity_poly.pdbx_strand_id
1 'polypeptide(L)'
;MEVNSIVEALRATMDINNREQAEKQLHEVHKIIGFSPLLLQVVMTEQLDMPVRQAGAIYLKNVLTQSWQEKEVENPGDPVPFSVHEQDRQQIRDNVIEAIIHAAGPIRSQLCVIVSHIIKCDYPGRWAVLPEKIATFIQSENPMQWMGALMTLYQMVKVYEYKRPDERKILDDAMGIMLPLIYQRISFMMQDQSEASVLLQKQILKIYYAFIQNFLPQDVLTKEVFTQWMEVIRQIVDRPVPEETTQIDEDERPELAWWKVKKWATHILARVFERYGSPGNVTKEYNAFAEWYLKAFSGGIIAVLFKVLDQYRQKIYVAPRVMQQVLNYLNQGVSHAFSWKYMKPHFQTLIQEVLFPLMCHSDEDDELWNTDPQEYIRVKYDVFEDFLSPVIAAQTLFYSAASKRKEVLQKAMGFSMQVINEPNVNPRQKDGALHMIGAVAEVLLKRKIYKDQAEMMLVNHVYPEFTNESGFLRARACWVLKHFCELKFKNENNLRQALELTRNALCSDKDLPVRVEAAIALQMLITEQEKAKQFIQPHIKPIILELLNVIRETESDDLTTVMQRLVCTYVEEVSTLAVEMMTHLASTFASVIDGDISESEEKSITALGLLNTMETILTVMEDQKEIMLQLEGIVLNVIGVIMQKEIMDFYEEMLSLVYSLTSGHVSVHLWQVFQMLHTMFQKDGIDYFTEMMPALHNYITVDTPAFLANPEHVQIIYNMCKTVMSADIGEDAECHAAKLLEVIILQCPGQVDHVSY
;
A
#
# COMPACT_ATOMS: atom_id res chain seq x y z
N MET A 1 -8.86 41.85 -22.00
CA MET A 1 -9.68 40.64 -21.82
C MET A 1 -10.67 40.94 -20.72
N GLU A 2 -11.98 40.72 -20.93
CA GLU A 2 -12.98 41.04 -19.92
C GLU A 2 -13.17 39.89 -18.93
N VAL A 3 -13.15 40.21 -17.63
CA VAL A 3 -13.32 39.27 -16.51
C VAL A 3 -14.58 38.41 -16.69
N ASN A 4 -15.67 39.01 -17.16
CA ASN A 4 -16.95 38.34 -17.36
C ASN A 4 -16.85 37.20 -18.39
N SER A 5 -16.06 37.36 -19.45
CA SER A 5 -15.88 36.33 -20.47
C SER A 5 -15.16 35.10 -19.92
N ILE A 6 -14.19 35.28 -19.02
CA ILE A 6 -13.49 34.17 -18.35
C ILE A 6 -14.45 33.44 -17.41
N VAL A 7 -15.26 34.19 -16.65
CA VAL A 7 -16.26 33.63 -15.72
C VAL A 7 -17.31 32.80 -16.46
N GLU A 8 -17.81 33.29 -17.59
CA GLU A 8 -18.76 32.56 -18.44
C GLU A 8 -18.14 31.28 -19.01
N ALA A 9 -16.91 31.35 -19.52
CA ALA A 9 -16.19 30.18 -20.00
C ALA A 9 -15.98 29.14 -18.89
N LEU A 10 -15.51 29.56 -17.70
CA LEU A 10 -15.38 28.66 -16.54
C LEU A 10 -16.71 28.04 -16.14
N ARG A 11 -17.81 28.80 -16.19
CA ARG A 11 -19.14 28.26 -15.91
C ARG A 11 -19.54 27.19 -16.93
N ALA A 12 -19.24 27.43 -18.21
CA ALA A 12 -19.53 26.51 -19.31
C ALA A 12 -18.67 25.24 -19.27
N THR A 13 -17.48 25.25 -18.65
CA THR A 13 -16.69 24.01 -18.45
C THR A 13 -17.38 22.97 -17.56
N MET A 14 -18.37 23.38 -16.77
CA MET A 14 -19.16 22.50 -15.91
C MET A 14 -20.41 21.93 -16.61
N ASP A 15 -20.72 22.39 -17.83
CA ASP A 15 -21.85 21.91 -18.63
C ASP A 15 -21.34 20.94 -19.71
N ILE A 16 -21.82 19.70 -19.68
CA ILE A 16 -21.41 18.61 -20.58
C ILE A 16 -21.50 19.04 -22.05
N ASN A 17 -22.53 19.81 -22.43
CA ASN A 17 -22.76 20.18 -23.82
C ASN A 17 -21.81 21.30 -24.32
N ASN A 18 -21.27 22.11 -23.40
CA ASN A 18 -20.50 23.30 -23.71
C ASN A 18 -19.03 23.20 -23.26
N ARG A 19 -18.65 22.10 -22.61
CA ARG A 19 -17.34 21.91 -21.99
C ARG A 19 -16.18 22.00 -22.99
N GLU A 20 -16.24 21.26 -24.10
CA GLU A 20 -15.16 21.25 -25.09
C GLU A 20 -14.94 22.64 -25.71
N GLN A 21 -16.03 23.34 -26.02
CA GLN A 21 -15.97 24.69 -26.58
C GLN A 21 -15.38 25.68 -25.57
N ALA A 22 -15.78 25.59 -24.31
CA ALA A 22 -15.28 26.44 -23.25
C ALA A 22 -13.80 26.18 -22.93
N GLU A 23 -13.38 24.92 -22.88
CA GLU A 23 -11.97 24.54 -22.70
C GLU A 23 -11.11 25.05 -23.86
N LYS A 24 -11.60 24.95 -25.11
CA LYS A 24 -10.93 25.49 -26.29
C LYS A 24 -10.79 27.02 -26.22
N GLN A 25 -11.85 27.72 -25.83
CA GLN A 25 -11.81 29.17 -25.64
C GLN A 25 -10.78 29.58 -24.57
N LEU A 26 -10.74 28.87 -23.43
CA LEU A 26 -9.74 29.10 -22.40
C LEU A 26 -8.32 28.79 -22.92
N HIS A 27 -8.16 27.74 -23.72
CA HIS A 27 -6.89 27.39 -24.36
C HIS A 27 -6.43 28.40 -25.42
N GLU A 28 -7.31 29.17 -26.05
CA GLU A 28 -6.89 30.24 -26.94
C GLU A 28 -6.34 31.45 -26.17
N VAL A 29 -6.92 31.74 -25.00
CA VAL A 29 -6.57 32.93 -24.22
C VAL A 29 -5.46 32.70 -23.19
N HIS A 30 -5.15 31.46 -22.82
CA HIS A 30 -4.16 31.18 -21.76
C HIS A 30 -2.74 31.67 -22.07
N LYS A 31 -2.43 31.90 -23.35
CA LYS A 31 -1.12 32.39 -23.82
C LYS A 31 -0.95 33.91 -23.69
N ILE A 32 -2.01 34.64 -23.35
CA ILE A 32 -2.00 36.10 -23.24
C ILE A 32 -1.31 36.50 -21.92
N ILE A 33 -0.34 37.40 -22.01
CA ILE A 33 0.33 37.99 -20.84
C ILE A 33 -0.70 38.69 -19.97
N GLY A 34 -0.71 38.39 -18.68
CA GLY A 34 -1.66 38.86 -17.67
C GLY A 34 -2.80 37.87 -17.41
N PHE A 35 -2.94 36.78 -18.18
CA PHE A 35 -4.03 35.83 -18.01
C PHE A 35 -3.96 35.09 -16.67
N SER A 36 -2.80 34.53 -16.32
CA SER A 36 -2.68 33.73 -15.09
C SER A 36 -2.92 34.55 -13.81
N PRO A 37 -2.36 35.76 -13.67
CA PRO A 37 -2.68 36.65 -12.55
C PRO A 37 -4.15 37.08 -12.52
N LEU A 38 -4.76 37.36 -13.67
CA LEU A 38 -6.19 37.69 -13.76
C LEU A 38 -7.06 36.51 -13.32
N LEU A 39 -6.73 35.29 -13.74
CA LEU A 39 -7.43 34.09 -13.33
C LEU A 39 -7.33 33.86 -11.82
N LEU A 40 -6.16 34.10 -11.21
CA LEU A 40 -6.01 34.07 -9.75
C LEU A 40 -6.96 35.08 -9.06
N GLN A 41 -7.10 36.30 -9.59
CA GLN A 41 -8.03 37.29 -9.06
C GLN A 41 -9.50 36.83 -9.17
N VAL A 42 -9.88 36.24 -10.30
CA VAL A 42 -11.22 35.67 -10.53
C VAL A 42 -11.52 34.58 -9.50
N VAL A 43 -10.59 33.64 -9.30
CA VAL A 43 -10.74 32.56 -8.31
C VAL A 43 -10.92 33.10 -6.88
N MET A 44 -10.27 34.23 -6.57
CA MET A 44 -10.35 34.88 -5.27
C MET A 44 -11.57 35.81 -5.10
N THR A 45 -12.41 35.97 -6.12
CA THR A 45 -13.58 36.86 -6.07
C THR A 45 -14.72 36.17 -5.31
N GLU A 46 -15.03 36.64 -4.09
CA GLU A 46 -16.03 36.02 -3.21
C GLU A 46 -17.47 36.14 -3.73
N GLN A 47 -17.73 37.09 -4.63
CA GLN A 47 -19.04 37.28 -5.26
C GLN A 47 -19.39 36.19 -6.29
N LEU A 48 -18.41 35.37 -6.70
CA LEU A 48 -18.62 34.27 -7.63
C LEU A 48 -18.98 32.99 -6.89
N ASP A 49 -19.81 32.16 -7.53
CA ASP A 49 -20.22 30.86 -6.99
C ASP A 49 -19.00 29.94 -6.79
N MET A 50 -19.00 29.19 -5.69
CA MET A 50 -17.89 28.28 -5.34
C MET A 50 -17.52 27.31 -6.47
N PRO A 51 -18.48 26.67 -7.19
CA PRO A 51 -18.13 25.77 -8.30
C PRO A 51 -17.31 26.45 -9.40
N VAL A 52 -17.65 27.68 -9.77
CA VAL A 52 -16.92 28.45 -10.81
C VAL A 52 -15.51 28.80 -10.33
N ARG A 53 -15.39 29.22 -9.06
CA ARG A 53 -14.09 29.54 -8.44
C ARG A 53 -13.21 28.29 -8.34
N GLN A 54 -13.78 27.14 -8.01
CA GLN A 54 -13.08 25.86 -7.93
C GLN A 54 -12.62 25.39 -9.32
N ALA A 55 -13.48 25.47 -10.34
CA ALA A 55 -13.10 25.18 -11.73
C ALA A 55 -11.94 26.07 -12.20
N GLY A 56 -12.01 27.37 -11.90
CA GLY A 56 -10.91 28.31 -12.17
C GLY A 56 -9.61 27.96 -11.44
N ALA A 57 -9.69 27.53 -10.17
CA ALA A 57 -8.51 27.14 -9.40
C ALA A 57 -7.86 25.86 -9.95
N ILE A 58 -8.67 24.90 -10.40
CA ILE A 58 -8.20 23.66 -11.04
C ILE A 58 -7.55 23.98 -12.38
N TYR A 59 -8.19 24.82 -13.21
CA TYR A 59 -7.63 25.24 -14.48
C TYR A 59 -6.31 26.00 -14.30
N LEU A 60 -6.27 26.95 -13.37
CA LEU A 60 -5.05 27.70 -13.03
C LEU A 60 -3.93 26.75 -12.60
N LYS A 61 -4.24 25.76 -11.73
CA LYS A 61 -3.28 24.74 -11.32
C LYS A 61 -2.71 24.03 -12.54
N ASN A 62 -3.57 23.50 -13.42
CA ASN A 62 -3.15 22.74 -14.59
C ASN A 62 -2.23 23.58 -15.50
N VAL A 63 -2.64 24.81 -15.83
CA VAL A 63 -1.85 25.74 -16.66
C VAL A 63 -0.47 26.02 -16.05
N LEU A 64 -0.44 26.37 -14.76
CA LEU A 64 0.84 26.68 -14.11
C LEU A 64 1.71 25.43 -13.99
N THR A 65 1.18 24.28 -13.60
CA THR A 65 2.00 23.06 -13.49
C THR A 65 2.58 22.56 -14.82
N GLN A 66 1.90 22.82 -15.94
CA GLN A 66 2.34 22.38 -17.27
C GLN A 66 3.31 23.36 -17.93
N SER A 67 3.14 24.66 -17.67
CA SER A 67 3.76 25.74 -18.44
C SER A 67 4.60 26.70 -17.59
N TRP A 68 4.89 26.37 -16.32
CA TRP A 68 5.72 27.22 -15.46
C TRP A 68 7.18 27.25 -15.89
N GLN A 69 7.79 26.11 -16.21
CA GLN A 69 9.19 26.09 -16.69
C GLN A 69 9.24 26.28 -18.21
N GLU A 70 10.28 26.96 -18.68
CA GLU A 70 10.63 26.97 -20.11
C GLU A 70 11.09 25.57 -20.50
N LYS A 71 10.41 24.96 -21.48
CA LYS A 71 10.77 23.65 -22.01
C LYS A 71 11.66 23.82 -23.24
N GLU A 72 12.65 22.95 -23.37
CA GLU A 72 13.47 22.87 -24.58
C GLU A 72 12.66 22.31 -25.75
N VAL A 73 13.11 22.59 -26.97
CA VAL A 73 12.46 22.09 -28.19
C VAL A 73 12.88 20.63 -28.38
N GLU A 74 11.92 19.70 -28.38
CA GLU A 74 12.19 18.26 -28.45
C GLU A 74 12.83 17.84 -29.79
N ASN A 75 12.40 18.41 -30.93
CA ASN A 75 13.01 18.14 -32.24
C ASN A 75 13.41 19.42 -32.99
N PRO A 76 14.50 19.39 -33.79
CA PRO A 76 14.88 20.51 -34.64
C PRO A 76 13.78 20.89 -35.64
N GLY A 77 13.13 22.04 -35.41
CA GLY A 77 12.04 22.56 -36.26
C GLY A 77 10.69 22.67 -35.57
N ASP A 78 10.53 22.09 -34.37
CA ASP A 78 9.29 22.20 -33.60
C ASP A 78 9.10 23.61 -33.02
N PRO A 79 7.84 24.07 -32.86
CA PRO A 79 7.57 25.35 -32.21
C PRO A 79 7.98 25.32 -30.75
N VAL A 80 8.56 26.42 -30.26
CA VAL A 80 8.92 26.56 -28.85
C VAL A 80 7.67 26.31 -27.99
N PRO A 81 7.70 25.35 -27.06
CA PRO A 81 6.57 25.08 -26.19
C PRO A 81 6.14 26.33 -25.43
N PHE A 82 4.83 26.50 -25.24
CA PHE A 82 4.32 27.63 -24.46
C PHE A 82 4.85 27.57 -23.03
N SER A 83 5.34 28.71 -22.56
CA SER A 83 5.68 28.91 -21.16
C SER A 83 5.12 30.24 -20.67
N VAL A 84 4.68 30.27 -19.41
CA VAL A 84 4.10 31.46 -18.78
C VAL A 84 5.16 32.56 -18.75
N HIS A 85 4.81 33.76 -19.20
CA HIS A 85 5.74 34.88 -19.25
C HIS A 85 6.24 35.26 -17.84
N GLU A 86 7.51 35.66 -17.71
CA GLU A 86 8.14 35.94 -16.41
C GLU A 86 7.40 37.03 -15.60
N GLN A 87 6.80 38.01 -16.27
CA GLN A 87 5.94 39.03 -15.63
C GLN A 87 4.77 38.40 -14.85
N ASP A 88 4.10 37.42 -15.46
CA ASP A 88 2.98 36.71 -14.84
C ASP A 88 3.49 35.81 -13.73
N ARG A 89 4.62 35.12 -13.94
CA ARG A 89 5.26 34.30 -12.90
C ARG A 89 5.57 35.12 -11.66
N GLN A 90 6.14 36.32 -11.84
CA GLN A 90 6.44 37.23 -10.73
C GLN A 90 5.16 37.65 -9.99
N GLN A 91 4.11 38.06 -10.70
CA GLN A 91 2.84 38.42 -10.06
C GLN A 91 2.20 37.26 -9.31
N ILE A 92 2.30 36.03 -9.82
CA ILE A 92 1.82 34.85 -9.11
C ILE A 92 2.65 34.63 -7.83
N ARG A 93 3.99 34.66 -7.88
CA ARG A 93 4.86 34.53 -6.70
C ARG A 93 4.56 35.60 -5.64
N ASP A 94 4.25 36.82 -6.07
CA ASP A 94 3.94 37.93 -5.18
C ASP A 94 2.57 37.79 -4.49
N ASN A 95 1.61 37.08 -5.07
CA ASN A 95 0.24 37.06 -4.52
C ASN A 95 -0.22 35.69 -4.01
N VAL A 96 0.42 34.58 -4.42
CA VAL A 96 -0.12 33.24 -4.17
C VAL A 96 -0.18 32.86 -2.68
N ILE A 97 0.75 33.33 -1.84
CA ILE A 97 0.72 33.05 -0.39
C ILE A 97 -0.47 33.75 0.28
N GLU A 98 -0.73 35.00 -0.08
CA GLU A 98 -1.90 35.75 0.40
C GLU A 98 -3.19 35.12 -0.10
N ALA A 99 -3.21 34.67 -1.36
CA ALA A 99 -4.33 33.91 -1.91
C ALA A 99 -4.60 32.62 -1.10
N ILE A 100 -3.57 31.87 -0.71
CA ILE A 100 -3.74 30.69 0.17
C ILE A 100 -4.33 31.07 1.52
N ILE A 101 -3.88 32.17 2.12
CA ILE A 101 -4.36 32.67 3.41
C ILE A 101 -5.86 32.96 3.34
N HIS A 102 -6.32 33.65 2.29
CA HIS A 102 -7.70 34.10 2.15
C HIS A 102 -8.63 33.06 1.48
N ALA A 103 -8.10 32.04 0.82
CA ALA A 103 -8.90 31.05 0.09
C ALA A 103 -9.70 30.13 1.02
N ALA A 104 -10.89 29.71 0.56
CA ALA A 104 -11.65 28.61 1.16
C ALA A 104 -10.95 27.25 0.93
N GLY A 105 -11.29 26.23 1.73
CA GLY A 105 -10.64 24.91 1.72
C GLY A 105 -10.40 24.30 0.33
N PRO A 106 -11.44 24.16 -0.54
CA PRO A 106 -11.30 23.56 -1.87
C PRO A 106 -10.37 24.34 -2.82
N ILE A 107 -10.32 25.67 -2.71
CA ILE A 107 -9.43 26.53 -3.51
C ILE A 107 -8.02 26.48 -2.93
N ARG A 108 -7.91 26.56 -1.61
CA ARG A 108 -6.64 26.55 -0.87
C ARG A 108 -5.82 25.29 -1.17
N SER A 109 -6.46 24.13 -1.30
CA SER A 109 -5.78 22.88 -1.67
C SER A 109 -5.16 22.95 -3.07
N GLN A 110 -5.86 23.50 -4.06
CA GLN A 110 -5.31 23.69 -5.42
C GLN A 110 -4.16 24.70 -5.44
N LEU A 111 -4.29 25.82 -4.70
CA LEU A 111 -3.22 26.81 -4.58
C LEU A 111 -1.96 26.25 -3.90
N CYS A 112 -2.11 25.32 -2.94
CA CYS A 112 -0.96 24.63 -2.35
C CYS A 112 -0.20 23.77 -3.37
N VAL A 113 -0.90 23.12 -4.30
CA VAL A 113 -0.25 22.36 -5.39
C VAL A 113 0.53 23.31 -6.31
N ILE A 114 -0.06 24.45 -6.66
CA ILE A 114 0.62 25.51 -7.44
C ILE A 114 1.89 25.94 -6.73
N VAL A 115 1.81 26.33 -5.46
CA VAL A 115 2.98 26.76 -4.68
C VAL A 115 4.03 25.67 -4.59
N SER A 116 3.65 24.41 -4.35
CA SER A 116 4.59 23.29 -4.32
C SER A 116 5.36 23.16 -5.63
N HIS A 117 4.68 23.29 -6.78
CA HIS A 117 5.32 23.27 -8.08
C HIS A 117 6.26 24.46 -8.28
N ILE A 118 5.82 25.68 -7.96
CA ILE A 118 6.66 26.88 -8.08
C ILE A 118 7.91 26.77 -7.20
N ILE A 119 7.79 26.24 -5.97
CA ILE A 119 8.94 26.02 -5.08
C ILE A 119 9.96 25.07 -5.72
N LYS A 120 9.51 23.96 -6.32
CA LYS A 120 10.40 23.01 -7.02
C LYS A 120 11.21 23.68 -8.13
N CYS A 121 10.60 24.63 -8.83
CA CYS A 121 11.16 25.27 -10.01
C CYS A 121 12.04 26.48 -9.66
N ASP A 122 11.60 27.32 -8.72
CA ASP A 122 12.12 28.68 -8.55
C ASP A 122 12.87 28.90 -7.23
N TYR A 123 12.71 28.05 -6.21
CA TYR A 123 13.42 28.19 -4.93
C TYR A 123 14.66 27.27 -4.87
N PRO A 124 15.82 27.75 -4.39
CA PRO A 124 16.09 29.07 -3.81
C PRO A 124 16.47 30.18 -4.80
N GLY A 125 16.49 29.91 -6.11
CA GLY A 125 16.95 30.86 -7.13
C GLY A 125 16.05 32.08 -7.32
N ARG A 126 15.08 31.99 -8.24
CA ARG A 126 14.19 33.11 -8.61
C ARG A 126 13.24 33.53 -7.50
N TRP A 127 13.03 32.70 -6.47
CA TRP A 127 12.13 32.99 -5.34
C TRP A 127 12.84 32.99 -3.97
N ALA A 128 14.05 33.56 -3.89
CA ALA A 128 14.85 33.60 -2.67
C ALA A 128 14.14 34.20 -1.43
N VAL A 129 13.23 35.16 -1.62
CA VAL A 129 12.49 35.85 -0.53
C VAL A 129 11.38 35.01 0.11
N LEU A 130 11.13 33.80 -0.39
CA LEU A 130 10.03 32.93 0.08
C LEU A 130 10.07 32.69 1.60
N PRO A 131 11.20 32.31 2.24
CA PRO A 131 11.24 32.10 3.68
C PRO A 131 10.92 33.37 4.47
N GLU A 132 11.46 34.53 4.07
CA GLU A 132 11.21 35.80 4.77
C GLU A 132 9.71 36.17 4.75
N LYS A 133 9.05 35.93 3.61
CA LYS A 133 7.62 36.19 3.44
C LYS A 133 6.76 35.25 4.30
N ILE A 134 7.09 33.96 4.32
CA ILE A 134 6.41 32.99 5.21
C ILE A 134 6.59 33.41 6.68
N ALA A 135 7.80 33.77 7.08
CA ALA A 135 8.12 34.17 8.46
C ALA A 135 7.30 35.40 8.88
N THR A 136 7.18 36.39 8.00
CA THR A 136 6.36 37.60 8.23
C THR A 136 4.91 37.25 8.57
N PHE A 137 4.27 36.36 7.80
CA PHE A 137 2.88 35.95 8.07
C PHE A 137 2.75 35.10 9.34
N ILE A 138 3.73 34.27 9.66
CA ILE A 138 3.75 33.50 10.92
C ILE A 138 3.92 34.45 12.12
N GLN A 139 4.71 35.52 11.99
CA GLN A 139 4.95 36.52 13.04
C GLN A 139 3.81 37.53 13.22
N SER A 140 2.89 37.62 12.26
CA SER A 140 1.69 38.45 12.36
C SER A 140 0.85 38.14 13.60
N GLU A 141 0.25 39.17 14.19
CA GLU A 141 -0.69 39.04 15.30
C GLU A 141 -2.05 38.45 14.88
N ASN A 142 -2.33 38.40 13.57
CA ASN A 142 -3.59 37.90 13.04
C ASN A 142 -3.55 36.36 12.85
N PRO A 143 -4.27 35.56 13.66
CA PRO A 143 -4.24 34.09 13.56
C PRO A 143 -4.77 33.55 12.23
N MET A 144 -5.61 34.32 11.52
CA MET A 144 -6.14 33.91 10.21
C MET A 144 -5.03 33.76 9.15
N GLN A 145 -3.90 34.45 9.32
CA GLN A 145 -2.77 34.37 8.39
C GLN A 145 -1.91 33.11 8.61
N TRP A 146 -1.95 32.53 9.81
CA TRP A 146 -1.02 31.46 10.19
C TRP A 146 -1.28 30.19 9.41
N MET A 147 -2.54 29.78 9.22
CA MET A 147 -2.85 28.52 8.53
C MET A 147 -2.30 28.52 7.10
N GLY A 148 -2.54 29.60 6.34
CA GLY A 148 -2.05 29.69 4.98
C GLY A 148 -0.52 29.68 4.91
N ALA A 149 0.15 30.46 5.76
CA ALA A 149 1.60 30.48 5.84
C ALA A 149 2.22 29.12 6.24
N LEU A 150 1.62 28.42 7.21
CA LEU A 150 2.03 27.08 7.62
C LEU A 150 1.79 26.03 6.52
N MET A 151 0.72 26.17 5.73
CA MET A 151 0.49 25.31 4.57
C MET A 151 1.55 25.55 3.48
N THR A 152 1.93 26.80 3.22
CA THR A 152 3.05 27.15 2.33
C THR A 152 4.37 26.56 2.84
N LEU A 153 4.68 26.72 4.14
CA LEU A 153 5.88 26.13 4.75
C LEU A 153 5.88 24.60 4.64
N TYR A 154 4.72 23.96 4.81
CA TYR A 154 4.59 22.52 4.60
C TYR A 154 4.90 22.10 3.17
N GLN A 155 4.43 22.84 2.16
CA GLN A 155 4.80 22.56 0.77
C GLN A 155 6.31 22.70 0.55
N MET A 156 6.92 23.74 1.12
CA MET A 156 8.37 23.93 1.06
C MET A 156 9.11 22.71 1.62
N VAL A 157 8.75 22.23 2.82
CA VAL A 157 9.37 21.03 3.40
C VAL A 157 9.13 19.78 2.54
N LYS A 158 7.91 19.59 2.02
CA LYS A 158 7.55 18.43 1.18
C LYS A 158 8.33 18.36 -0.13
N VAL A 159 8.67 19.50 -0.74
CA VAL A 159 9.49 19.54 -1.96
C VAL A 159 10.88 18.93 -1.74
N TYR A 160 11.43 19.09 -0.55
CA TYR A 160 12.77 18.63 -0.18
C TYR A 160 12.78 17.34 0.65
N GLU A 161 11.62 16.74 0.91
CA GLU A 161 11.46 15.57 1.81
C GLU A 161 12.23 14.33 1.36
N TYR A 162 12.33 14.12 0.04
CA TYR A 162 13.02 13.00 -0.60
C TYR A 162 14.30 13.41 -1.32
N LYS A 163 14.73 14.67 -1.16
CA LYS A 163 15.98 15.18 -1.75
C LYS A 163 17.19 14.65 -0.97
N ARG A 164 18.34 14.56 -1.66
CA ARG A 164 19.60 14.11 -1.02
C ARG A 164 20.06 15.15 0.02
N PRO A 165 20.84 14.76 1.04
CA PRO A 165 21.30 15.68 2.09
C PRO A 165 21.94 16.97 1.55
N ASP A 166 22.71 16.86 0.47
CA ASP A 166 23.44 17.96 -0.17
C ASP A 166 22.49 19.03 -0.74
N GLU A 167 21.41 18.60 -1.40
CA GLU A 167 20.36 19.48 -1.96
C GLU A 167 19.46 20.06 -0.86
N ARG A 168 19.41 19.39 0.29
CA ARG A 168 18.54 19.72 1.41
C ARG A 168 19.10 20.86 2.28
N LYS A 169 20.39 21.15 2.21
CA LYS A 169 21.02 22.23 3.00
C LYS A 169 20.27 23.56 2.92
N ILE A 170 19.76 23.89 1.74
CA ILE A 170 18.94 25.09 1.51
C ILE A 170 17.68 25.10 2.39
N LEU A 171 16.99 23.95 2.49
CA LEU A 171 15.86 23.79 3.40
C LEU A 171 16.32 23.90 4.85
N ASP A 172 17.41 23.23 5.22
CA ASP A 172 17.91 23.21 6.60
C ASP A 172 18.27 24.64 7.08
N ASP A 173 18.89 25.46 6.23
CA ASP A 173 19.18 26.87 6.49
C ASP A 173 17.89 27.68 6.73
N ALA A 174 16.86 27.48 5.89
CA ALA A 174 15.56 28.12 6.09
C ALA A 174 14.86 27.65 7.38
N MET A 175 14.96 26.35 7.69
CA MET A 175 14.36 25.76 8.89
C MET A 175 15.07 26.19 10.18
N GLY A 176 16.35 26.58 10.10
CA GLY A 176 17.06 27.24 11.20
C GLY A 176 16.37 28.53 11.70
N ILE A 177 15.69 29.25 10.80
CA ILE A 177 14.88 30.43 11.15
C ILE A 177 13.45 30.03 11.48
N MET A 178 12.86 29.12 10.70
CA MET A 178 11.44 28.78 10.83
C MET A 178 11.12 27.99 12.09
N LEU A 179 11.95 27.01 12.48
CA LEU A 179 11.67 26.14 13.63
C LEU A 179 11.45 26.93 14.93
N PRO A 180 12.32 27.89 15.33
CA PRO A 180 12.05 28.73 16.49
C PRO A 180 10.72 29.48 16.42
N LEU A 181 10.33 30.00 15.24
CA LEU A 181 9.09 30.75 15.06
C LEU A 181 7.86 29.86 15.24
N ILE A 182 7.82 28.70 14.57
CA ILE A 182 6.69 27.77 14.71
C ILE A 182 6.67 27.11 16.10
N TYR A 183 7.82 26.95 16.76
CA TYR A 183 7.92 26.53 18.15
C TYR A 183 7.28 27.55 19.11
N GLN A 184 7.58 28.83 18.95
CA GLN A 184 6.96 29.89 19.76
C GLN A 184 5.44 29.91 19.56
N ARG A 185 4.97 29.76 18.31
CA ARG A 185 3.53 29.72 18.01
C ARG A 185 2.82 28.52 18.61
N ILE A 186 3.35 27.31 18.43
CA ILE A 186 2.72 26.12 19.02
C ILE A 186 2.69 26.22 20.55
N SER A 187 3.76 26.72 21.16
CA SER A 187 3.85 26.91 22.62
C SER A 187 2.82 27.93 23.13
N PHE A 188 2.64 29.05 22.43
CA PHE A 188 1.61 30.04 22.75
C PHE A 188 0.19 29.47 22.65
N MET A 189 -0.08 28.70 21.59
CA MET A 189 -1.39 28.09 21.34
C MET A 189 -1.74 26.93 22.29
N MET A 190 -0.80 26.43 23.10
CA MET A 190 -1.06 25.33 24.04
C MET A 190 -2.18 25.62 25.04
N GLN A 191 -2.41 26.89 25.38
CA GLN A 191 -3.46 27.32 26.31
C GLN A 191 -4.83 27.45 25.61
N ASP A 192 -4.86 27.68 24.30
CA ASP A 192 -6.08 27.86 23.52
C ASP A 192 -6.64 26.49 23.07
N GLN A 193 -7.79 26.13 23.65
CA GLN A 193 -8.51 24.88 23.36
C GLN A 193 -9.50 25.01 22.19
N SER A 194 -9.50 26.10 21.42
CA SER A 194 -10.35 26.21 20.23
C SER A 194 -9.94 25.21 19.15
N GLU A 195 -10.90 24.70 18.38
CA GLU A 195 -10.62 23.78 17.27
C GLU A 195 -9.64 24.39 16.25
N ALA A 196 -9.79 25.69 15.96
CA ALA A 196 -8.90 26.43 15.06
C ALA A 196 -7.44 26.40 15.54
N SER A 197 -7.20 26.62 16.84
CA SER A 197 -5.88 26.50 17.47
C SER A 197 -5.33 25.08 17.33
N VAL A 198 -6.14 24.05 17.61
CA VAL A 198 -5.72 22.65 17.52
C VAL A 198 -5.36 22.25 16.09
N LEU A 199 -6.10 22.74 15.09
CA LEU A 199 -5.78 22.52 13.67
C LEU A 199 -4.45 23.16 13.27
N LEU A 200 -4.13 24.34 13.80
CA LEU A 200 -2.83 25.00 13.60
C LEU A 200 -1.70 24.20 14.26
N GLN A 201 -1.87 23.74 15.51
CA GLN A 201 -0.92 22.87 16.18
C GLN A 201 -0.66 21.59 15.36
N LYS A 202 -1.72 20.95 14.85
CA LYS A 202 -1.62 19.80 13.95
C LYS A 202 -0.83 20.12 12.68
N GLN A 203 -1.06 21.27 12.05
CA GLN A 203 -0.32 21.67 10.86
C GLN A 203 1.17 21.91 11.17
N ILE A 204 1.52 22.49 12.32
CA ILE A 204 2.90 22.63 12.78
C ILE A 204 3.57 21.27 12.98
N LEU A 205 2.89 20.31 13.62
CA LEU A 205 3.42 18.96 13.80
C LEU A 205 3.62 18.24 12.46
N LYS A 206 2.76 18.46 11.46
CA LYS A 206 2.96 17.93 10.11
C LYS A 206 4.23 18.46 9.45
N ILE A 207 4.52 19.76 9.59
CA ILE A 207 5.74 20.38 9.08
C ILE A 207 6.95 19.76 9.77
N TYR A 208 6.93 19.67 11.11
CA TYR A 208 8.01 19.07 11.88
C TYR A 208 8.25 17.61 11.47
N TYR A 209 7.19 16.81 11.35
CA TYR A 209 7.28 15.42 10.93
C TYR A 209 7.86 15.29 9.52
N ALA A 210 7.33 16.00 8.53
CA ALA A 210 7.84 15.95 7.15
C ALA A 210 9.30 16.39 7.06
N PHE A 211 9.71 17.31 7.94
CA PHE A 211 11.11 17.69 8.06
C PHE A 211 11.94 16.52 8.58
N ILE A 212 11.55 15.86 9.67
CA ILE A 212 12.42 14.85 10.29
C ILE A 212 12.20 13.39 9.82
N GLN A 213 11.18 13.10 9.02
CA GLN A 213 10.77 11.71 8.73
C GLN A 213 11.87 10.87 8.07
N ASN A 214 12.67 11.52 7.21
CA ASN A 214 13.70 10.88 6.40
C ASN A 214 15.13 11.18 6.84
N PHE A 215 15.37 12.38 7.36
CA PHE A 215 16.67 12.83 7.81
C PHE A 215 16.52 13.69 9.07
N LEU A 216 17.41 13.54 10.06
CA LEU A 216 17.41 14.37 11.25
C LEU A 216 18.62 15.34 11.19
N PRO A 217 18.42 16.60 10.77
CA PRO A 217 19.50 17.57 10.64
C PRO A 217 19.98 18.03 12.03
N GLN A 218 21.02 17.36 12.55
CA GLN A 218 21.54 17.59 13.91
C GLN A 218 22.14 18.99 14.11
N ASP A 219 22.54 19.66 13.02
CA ASP A 219 23.05 21.04 13.05
C ASP A 219 21.95 22.07 13.30
N VAL A 220 20.73 21.78 12.82
CA VAL A 220 19.55 22.63 13.00
C VAL A 220 18.80 22.24 14.27
N LEU A 221 18.58 20.93 14.46
CA LEU A 221 17.96 20.34 15.64
C LEU A 221 19.03 19.98 16.67
N THR A 222 19.67 21.01 17.22
CA THR A 222 20.60 20.84 18.34
C THR A 222 19.89 20.16 19.52
N LYS A 223 20.66 19.65 20.49
CA LYS A 223 20.08 18.98 21.67
C LYS A 223 19.07 19.87 22.39
N GLU A 224 19.34 21.16 22.49
CA GLU A 224 18.47 22.15 23.14
C GLU A 224 17.16 22.33 22.36
N VAL A 225 17.24 22.58 21.05
CA VAL A 225 16.06 22.78 20.19
C VAL A 225 15.23 21.49 20.14
N PHE A 226 15.88 20.35 19.98
CA PHE A 226 15.21 19.05 19.99
C PHE A 226 14.49 18.78 21.33
N THR A 227 15.13 19.11 22.45
CA THR A 227 14.51 18.95 23.79
C THR A 227 13.23 19.77 23.92
N GLN A 228 13.25 21.03 23.44
CA GLN A 228 12.08 21.90 23.44
C GLN A 228 10.91 21.30 22.66
N TRP A 229 11.18 20.79 21.44
CA TRP A 229 10.17 20.13 20.62
C TRP A 229 9.62 18.86 21.27
N MET A 230 10.49 18.02 21.83
CA MET A 230 10.06 16.80 22.52
C MET A 230 9.14 17.12 23.70
N GLU A 231 9.41 18.21 24.43
CA GLU A 231 8.58 18.60 25.57
C GLU A 231 7.18 19.07 25.12
N VAL A 232 7.08 19.91 24.09
CA VAL A 232 5.77 20.33 23.55
C VAL A 232 4.99 19.13 22.99
N ILE A 233 5.66 18.24 22.25
CA ILE A 233 5.03 17.03 21.71
C ILE A 233 4.54 16.14 22.85
N ARG A 234 5.35 15.94 23.90
CA ARG A 234 4.97 15.21 25.10
C ARG A 234 3.74 15.82 25.78
N GLN A 235 3.68 17.16 25.90
CA GLN A 235 2.52 17.87 26.47
C GLN A 235 1.25 17.68 25.63
N ILE A 236 1.35 17.71 24.30
CA ILE A 236 0.20 17.46 23.41
C ILE A 236 -0.34 16.03 23.59
N VAL A 237 0.55 15.04 23.75
CA VAL A 237 0.13 13.66 24.03
C VAL A 237 -0.51 13.55 25.41
N ASP A 238 0.04 14.22 26.43
CA ASP A 238 -0.47 14.19 27.82
C ASP A 238 -1.79 14.98 28.01
N ARG A 239 -2.08 15.95 27.13
CA ARG A 239 -3.28 16.77 27.18
C ARG A 239 -4.54 15.92 27.01
N PRO A 240 -5.58 16.03 27.86
CA PRO A 240 -6.84 15.30 27.65
C PRO A 240 -7.55 15.74 26.37
N VAL A 241 -8.36 14.86 25.79
CA VAL A 241 -9.30 15.23 24.73
C VAL A 241 -10.60 15.73 25.40
N PRO A 242 -11.21 16.85 24.94
CA PRO A 242 -12.43 17.37 25.55
C PRO A 242 -13.61 16.38 25.48
N GLU A 243 -14.43 16.32 26.53
CA GLU A 243 -15.56 15.39 26.64
C GLU A 243 -16.63 15.63 25.58
N GLU A 244 -16.76 16.85 25.05
CA GLU A 244 -17.70 17.17 23.99
C GLU A 244 -17.45 16.34 22.72
N THR A 245 -16.21 15.88 22.51
CA THR A 245 -15.86 15.02 21.37
C THR A 245 -16.46 13.62 21.44
N THR A 246 -16.90 13.15 22.61
CA THR A 246 -17.53 11.83 22.74
C THR A 246 -18.99 11.83 22.28
N GLN A 247 -19.59 13.01 22.07
CA GLN A 247 -20.94 13.14 21.53
C GLN A 247 -21.01 12.92 20.02
N ILE A 248 -19.85 12.94 19.36
CA ILE A 248 -19.71 12.66 17.93
C ILE A 248 -19.66 11.16 17.74
N ASP A 249 -20.21 10.72 16.60
CA ASP A 249 -20.21 9.32 16.21
C ASP A 249 -18.79 8.75 16.19
N GLU A 250 -18.63 7.48 16.61
CA GLU A 250 -17.32 6.88 16.83
C GLU A 250 -16.47 6.84 15.56
N ASP A 251 -17.10 6.67 14.40
CA ASP A 251 -16.44 6.61 13.09
C ASP A 251 -15.92 7.97 12.62
N GLU A 252 -16.55 9.06 13.06
CA GLU A 252 -16.13 10.43 12.74
C GLU A 252 -15.10 11.00 13.73
N ARG A 253 -14.99 10.42 14.94
CA ARG A 253 -14.03 10.89 15.96
C ARG A 253 -12.57 10.96 15.48
N PRO A 254 -12.03 10.01 14.70
CA PRO A 254 -10.66 10.10 14.17
C PRO A 254 -10.41 11.38 13.36
N GLU A 255 -11.46 11.94 12.75
CA GLU A 255 -11.39 13.14 11.93
C GLU A 255 -11.37 14.44 12.73
N LEU A 256 -11.61 14.39 14.04
CA LEU A 256 -11.57 15.56 14.91
C LEU A 256 -10.15 16.12 15.05
N ALA A 257 -10.06 17.45 15.17
CA ALA A 257 -8.78 18.14 15.31
C ALA A 257 -7.92 17.59 16.47
N TRP A 258 -8.55 17.24 17.58
CA TRP A 258 -7.90 16.69 18.79
C TRP A 258 -7.22 15.34 18.55
N TRP A 259 -7.90 14.42 17.87
CA TRP A 259 -7.32 13.12 17.52
C TRP A 259 -6.27 13.26 16.42
N LYS A 260 -6.50 14.14 15.44
CA LYS A 260 -5.51 14.47 14.40
C LYS A 260 -4.20 15.02 14.99
N VAL A 261 -4.26 15.96 15.95
CA VAL A 261 -3.03 16.52 16.56
C VAL A 261 -2.30 15.48 17.42
N LYS A 262 -3.03 14.69 18.22
CA LYS A 262 -2.44 13.61 19.02
C LYS A 262 -1.79 12.54 18.16
N LYS A 263 -2.44 12.16 17.05
CA LYS A 263 -1.88 11.23 16.06
C LYS A 263 -0.54 11.71 15.52
N TRP A 264 -0.44 12.97 15.13
CA TRP A 264 0.85 13.51 14.64
C TRP A 264 1.90 13.58 15.75
N ALA A 265 1.50 13.92 16.97
CA ALA A 265 2.41 13.93 18.12
C ALA A 265 2.98 12.53 18.40
N THR A 266 2.12 11.50 18.52
CA THR A 266 2.57 10.11 18.75
C THR A 266 3.36 9.56 17.57
N HIS A 267 2.98 9.90 16.33
CA HIS A 267 3.70 9.48 15.13
C HIS A 267 5.12 10.05 15.07
N ILE A 268 5.32 11.31 15.46
CA ILE A 268 6.66 11.89 15.60
C ILE A 268 7.48 11.13 16.64
N LEU A 269 6.91 10.85 17.81
CA LEU A 269 7.62 10.13 18.87
C LEU A 269 8.04 8.73 18.40
N ALA A 270 7.12 7.98 17.79
CA ALA A 270 7.40 6.64 17.26
C ALA A 270 8.49 6.68 16.18
N ARG A 271 8.37 7.60 15.21
CA ARG A 271 9.33 7.74 14.12
C ARG A 271 10.72 8.13 14.59
N VAL A 272 10.81 9.06 15.53
CA VAL A 272 12.08 9.47 16.15
C VAL A 272 12.74 8.27 16.81
N PHE A 273 12.00 7.50 17.62
CA PHE A 273 12.58 6.38 18.33
C PHE A 273 13.01 5.27 17.37
N GLU A 274 12.18 4.93 16.39
CA GLU A 274 12.45 3.94 15.35
C GLU A 274 13.72 4.28 14.56
N ARG A 275 13.81 5.49 14.00
CA ARG A 275 14.82 5.81 12.98
C ARG A 275 16.10 6.43 13.54
N TYR A 276 16.02 7.13 14.67
CA TYR A 276 17.14 7.92 15.22
C TYR A 276 17.43 7.62 16.68
N GLY A 277 16.45 7.15 17.45
CA GLY A 277 16.51 7.04 18.91
C GLY A 277 16.88 5.66 19.44
N SER A 278 17.20 4.69 18.59
CA SER A 278 17.35 3.26 18.94
C SER A 278 18.82 2.81 18.84
N PRO A 279 19.63 2.90 19.92
CA PRO A 279 21.04 2.52 19.87
C PRO A 279 21.27 1.13 19.29
N GLY A 280 22.21 1.01 18.35
CA GLY A 280 22.52 -0.24 17.65
C GLY A 280 21.62 -0.55 16.44
N ASN A 281 20.53 0.19 16.24
CA ASN A 281 19.62 0.03 15.08
C ASN A 281 19.56 1.30 14.22
N VAL A 282 20.53 2.20 14.35
CA VAL A 282 20.61 3.47 13.61
C VAL A 282 21.86 3.52 12.73
N THR A 283 21.86 4.39 11.72
CA THR A 283 23.07 4.68 10.94
C THR A 283 24.15 5.32 11.83
N LYS A 284 25.41 5.19 11.40
CA LYS A 284 26.58 5.59 12.21
C LYS A 284 26.52 7.03 12.72
N GLU A 285 25.99 7.95 11.92
CA GLU A 285 25.83 9.37 12.23
C GLU A 285 24.87 9.66 13.40
N TYR A 286 23.91 8.77 13.69
CA TYR A 286 22.94 8.97 14.77
C TYR A 286 23.27 8.21 16.05
N ASN A 287 24.37 7.46 16.12
CA ASN A 287 24.69 6.65 17.31
C ASN A 287 24.75 7.48 18.60
N ALA A 288 25.47 8.61 18.59
CA ALA A 288 25.58 9.48 19.75
C ALA A 288 24.23 10.12 20.12
N PHE A 289 23.43 10.48 19.12
CA PHE A 289 22.08 10.98 19.31
C PHE A 289 21.17 9.92 19.94
N ALA A 290 21.20 8.68 19.44
CA ALA A 290 20.38 7.57 19.92
C ALA A 290 20.65 7.27 21.40
N GLU A 291 21.93 7.24 21.80
CA GLU A 291 22.31 7.00 23.20
C GLU A 291 21.80 8.11 24.14
N TRP A 292 21.88 9.36 23.68
CA TRP A 292 21.36 10.50 24.41
C TRP A 292 19.83 10.46 24.47
N TYR A 293 19.16 10.26 23.34
CA TYR A 293 17.70 10.21 23.22
C TYR A 293 17.11 9.16 24.15
N LEU A 294 17.67 7.94 24.11
CA LEU A 294 17.21 6.82 24.92
C LEU A 294 17.24 7.17 26.41
N LYS A 295 18.31 7.82 26.89
CA LYS A 295 18.48 8.17 28.31
C LYS A 295 17.63 9.38 28.73
N ALA A 296 17.49 10.37 27.85
CA ALA A 296 16.87 11.64 28.16
C ALA A 296 15.34 11.60 28.07
N PHE A 297 14.76 10.91 27.07
CA PHE A 297 13.33 11.06 26.76
C PHE A 297 12.51 9.79 26.97
N SER A 298 13.07 8.60 26.74
CA SER A 298 12.27 7.37 26.66
C SER A 298 11.41 7.12 27.91
N GLY A 299 11.95 7.33 29.12
CA GLY A 299 11.21 7.13 30.36
C GLY A 299 10.01 8.08 30.51
N GLY A 300 10.21 9.38 30.23
CA GLY A 300 9.14 10.39 30.31
C GLY A 300 8.06 10.21 29.25
N ILE A 301 8.46 9.82 28.03
CA ILE A 301 7.52 9.50 26.94
C ILE A 301 6.71 8.25 27.30
N ILE A 302 7.34 7.15 27.74
CA ILE A 302 6.65 5.92 28.14
C ILE A 302 5.61 6.21 29.23
N ALA A 303 5.93 7.06 30.20
CA ALA A 303 4.99 7.43 31.26
C ALA A 303 3.72 8.12 30.72
N VAL A 304 3.86 9.02 29.73
CA VAL A 304 2.71 9.69 29.10
C VAL A 304 1.93 8.74 28.20
N LEU A 305 2.63 7.88 27.45
CA LEU A 305 1.98 6.86 26.62
C LEU A 305 1.16 5.87 27.46
N PHE A 306 1.62 5.52 28.66
CA PHE A 306 0.83 4.72 29.59
C PHE A 306 -0.45 5.41 30.06
N LYS A 307 -0.49 6.74 30.16
CA LYS A 307 -1.75 7.45 30.44
C LYS A 307 -2.75 7.33 29.29
N VAL A 308 -2.27 7.36 28.04
CA VAL A 308 -3.14 7.12 26.86
C VAL A 308 -3.69 5.69 26.88
N LEU A 309 -2.87 4.70 27.25
CA LEU A 309 -3.34 3.32 27.39
C LEU A 309 -4.26 3.12 28.60
N ASP A 310 -4.08 3.91 29.66
CA ASP A 310 -4.97 3.93 30.81
C ASP A 310 -6.35 4.51 30.44
N GLN A 311 -6.43 5.49 29.53
CA GLN A 311 -7.71 5.96 28.97
C GLN A 311 -8.47 4.82 28.29
N TYR A 312 -7.80 4.04 27.43
CA TYR A 312 -8.40 2.87 26.79
C TYR A 312 -8.87 1.83 27.82
N ARG A 313 -8.07 1.54 28.86
CA ARG A 313 -8.47 0.66 29.97
C ARG A 313 -9.73 1.13 30.68
N GLN A 314 -9.86 2.44 30.88
CA GLN A 314 -11.02 3.08 31.49
C GLN A 314 -12.21 3.22 30.53
N LYS A 315 -12.15 2.62 29.33
CA LYS A 315 -13.18 2.71 28.28
C LYS A 315 -13.42 4.15 27.78
N ILE A 316 -12.40 5.00 27.89
CA ILE A 316 -12.36 6.29 27.21
C ILE A 316 -11.82 6.06 25.80
N TYR A 317 -12.55 6.55 24.80
CA TYR A 317 -12.19 6.40 23.39
C TYR A 317 -10.75 6.87 23.12
N VAL A 318 -10.01 6.08 22.33
CA VAL A 318 -8.69 6.41 21.81
C VAL A 318 -8.68 6.10 20.33
N ALA A 319 -8.46 7.12 19.49
CA ALA A 319 -8.45 6.92 18.04
C ALA A 319 -7.46 5.81 17.62
N PRO A 320 -7.84 4.89 16.71
CA PRO A 320 -7.05 3.72 16.34
C PRO A 320 -5.60 4.06 15.97
N ARG A 321 -5.40 5.10 15.16
CA ARG A 321 -4.05 5.55 14.77
C ARG A 321 -3.20 6.05 15.94
N VAL A 322 -3.81 6.62 16.98
CA VAL A 322 -3.06 7.00 18.20
C VAL A 322 -2.65 5.75 18.96
N MET A 323 -3.56 4.79 19.12
CA MET A 323 -3.29 3.50 19.75
C MET A 323 -2.14 2.76 19.05
N GLN A 324 -2.20 2.64 17.72
CA GLN A 324 -1.19 1.99 16.91
C GLN A 324 0.21 2.62 17.10
N GLN A 325 0.32 3.96 17.05
CA GLN A 325 1.60 4.65 17.24
C GLN A 325 2.14 4.52 18.68
N VAL A 326 1.26 4.51 19.68
CA VAL A 326 1.64 4.27 21.09
C VAL A 326 2.26 2.88 21.24
N LEU A 327 1.61 1.85 20.68
CA LEU A 327 2.09 0.47 20.74
C LEU A 327 3.41 0.28 19.99
N ASN A 328 3.58 0.93 18.82
CA ASN A 328 4.83 0.92 18.07
C ASN A 328 5.99 1.55 18.84
N TYR A 329 5.76 2.67 19.53
CA TYR A 329 6.79 3.27 20.39
C TYR A 329 7.22 2.31 21.51
N LEU A 330 6.24 1.69 22.18
CA LEU A 330 6.52 0.70 23.22
C LEU A 330 7.27 -0.50 22.66
N ASN A 331 6.94 -0.95 21.44
CA ASN A 331 7.62 -2.06 20.77
C ASN A 331 9.10 -1.77 20.55
N GLN A 332 9.45 -0.54 20.14
CA GLN A 332 10.85 -0.13 20.07
C GLN A 332 11.52 -0.11 21.45
N GLY A 333 10.80 0.35 22.47
CA GLY A 333 11.24 0.33 23.87
C GLY A 333 11.57 -1.07 24.39
N VAL A 334 10.86 -2.11 23.94
CA VAL A 334 11.10 -3.51 24.34
C VAL A 334 12.52 -3.96 24.00
N SER A 335 13.15 -3.45 22.95
CA SER A 335 14.52 -3.86 22.58
C SER A 335 15.59 -3.29 23.51
N HIS A 336 15.30 -2.22 24.25
CA HIS A 336 16.30 -1.48 25.03
C HIS A 336 16.16 -1.71 26.54
N ALA A 337 17.21 -2.21 27.20
CA ALA A 337 17.17 -2.49 28.63
C ALA A 337 16.82 -1.26 29.49
N PHE A 338 17.23 -0.07 29.05
CA PHE A 338 16.91 1.20 29.69
C PHE A 338 15.40 1.48 29.68
N SER A 339 14.76 1.47 28.50
CA SER A 339 13.32 1.67 28.35
C SER A 339 12.50 0.58 29.04
N TRP A 340 12.96 -0.67 28.94
CA TRP A 340 12.30 -1.82 29.56
C TRP A 340 12.18 -1.69 31.08
N LYS A 341 13.11 -1.00 31.77
CA LYS A 341 13.02 -0.74 33.21
C LYS A 341 11.70 -0.06 33.60
N TYR A 342 11.20 0.85 32.75
CA TYR A 342 9.95 1.58 32.98
C TYR A 342 8.72 0.75 32.61
N MET A 343 8.85 -0.12 31.61
CA MET A 343 7.74 -0.94 31.13
C MET A 343 7.51 -2.20 31.98
N LYS A 344 8.59 -2.84 32.44
CA LYS A 344 8.57 -4.14 33.12
C LYS A 344 7.54 -4.23 34.28
N PRO A 345 7.41 -3.24 35.18
CA PRO A 345 6.47 -3.33 36.30
C PRO A 345 5.00 -3.38 35.86
N HIS A 346 4.68 -2.74 34.73
CA HIS A 346 3.32 -2.58 34.22
C HIS A 346 3.00 -3.56 33.09
N PHE A 347 4.00 -4.27 32.56
CA PHE A 347 3.85 -5.04 31.33
C PHE A 347 2.86 -6.20 31.45
N GLN A 348 2.71 -6.80 32.63
CA GLN A 348 1.71 -7.84 32.85
C GLN A 348 0.29 -7.28 32.73
N THR A 349 0.02 -6.14 33.38
CA THR A 349 -1.26 -5.42 33.27
C THR A 349 -1.49 -4.93 31.85
N LEU A 350 -0.45 -4.46 31.16
CA LEU A 350 -0.52 -4.07 29.75
C LEU A 350 -0.97 -5.25 28.87
N ILE A 351 -0.43 -6.44 29.09
CA ILE A 351 -0.87 -7.65 28.38
C ILE A 351 -2.35 -7.90 28.64
N GLN A 352 -2.76 -7.92 29.91
CA GLN A 352 -4.11 -8.36 30.30
C GLN A 352 -5.21 -7.36 29.97
N GLU A 353 -4.96 -6.07 30.12
CA GLU A 353 -5.98 -5.02 30.07
C GLU A 353 -5.90 -4.15 28.81
N VAL A 354 -4.88 -4.33 27.96
CA VAL A 354 -4.74 -3.59 26.69
C VAL A 354 -4.50 -4.52 25.51
N LEU A 355 -3.40 -5.29 25.51
CA LEU A 355 -3.05 -6.11 24.34
C LEU A 355 -4.05 -7.24 24.12
N PHE A 356 -4.45 -7.94 25.18
CA PHE A 356 -5.42 -9.02 25.09
C PHE A 356 -6.78 -8.55 24.58
N PRO A 357 -7.42 -7.49 25.14
CA PRO A 357 -8.67 -6.95 24.59
C PRO A 357 -8.57 -6.51 23.13
N LEU A 358 -7.45 -5.89 22.71
CA LEU A 358 -7.22 -5.51 21.31
C LEU A 358 -7.07 -6.73 20.38
N MET A 359 -6.63 -7.87 20.90
CA MET A 359 -6.46 -9.11 20.13
C MET A 359 -7.71 -10.00 20.14
N CYS A 360 -8.75 -9.68 20.92
CA CYS A 360 -10.03 -10.36 20.86
C CYS A 360 -10.85 -9.87 19.65
N HIS A 361 -11.68 -10.74 19.09
CA HIS A 361 -12.73 -10.37 18.15
C HIS A 361 -13.57 -9.19 18.69
N SER A 362 -13.58 -8.09 17.94
CA SER A 362 -14.19 -6.82 18.34
C SER A 362 -15.68 -6.74 18.00
N ASP A 363 -16.34 -5.64 18.35
CA ASP A 363 -17.72 -5.40 17.92
C ASP A 363 -17.76 -5.02 16.44
N GLU A 364 -16.77 -4.26 15.96
CA GLU A 364 -16.63 -3.91 14.54
C GLU A 364 -16.37 -5.16 13.67
N ASP A 365 -15.55 -6.09 14.18
CA ASP A 365 -15.33 -7.39 13.52
C ASP A 365 -16.62 -8.21 13.43
N ASP A 366 -17.45 -8.21 14.49
CA ASP A 366 -18.69 -8.99 14.56
C ASP A 366 -19.76 -8.39 13.65
N GLU A 367 -19.85 -7.05 13.57
CA GLU A 367 -20.72 -6.37 12.62
C GLU A 367 -20.36 -6.75 11.19
N LEU A 368 -19.09 -6.54 10.79
CA LEU A 368 -18.63 -6.83 9.44
C LEU A 368 -18.77 -8.32 9.09
N TRP A 369 -18.44 -9.22 10.03
CA TRP A 369 -18.63 -10.66 9.86
C TRP A 369 -20.06 -11.05 9.51
N ASN A 370 -21.05 -10.37 10.10
CA ASN A 370 -22.47 -10.70 9.91
C ASN A 370 -23.13 -9.93 8.75
N THR A 371 -22.68 -8.71 8.46
CA THR A 371 -23.28 -7.86 7.41
C THR A 371 -22.62 -8.02 6.06
N ASP A 372 -21.29 -8.13 6.02
CA ASP A 372 -20.49 -8.22 4.79
C ASP A 372 -19.22 -9.07 5.01
N PRO A 373 -19.35 -10.41 4.97
CA PRO A 373 -18.22 -11.31 5.17
C PRO A 373 -17.09 -11.15 4.14
N GLN A 374 -17.40 -10.67 2.94
CA GLN A 374 -16.41 -10.39 1.89
C GLN A 374 -15.53 -9.21 2.30
N GLU A 375 -16.13 -8.10 2.74
CA GLU A 375 -15.39 -6.95 3.24
C GLU A 375 -14.60 -7.31 4.52
N TYR A 376 -15.12 -8.20 5.38
CA TYR A 376 -14.36 -8.73 6.52
C TYR A 376 -13.06 -9.42 6.07
N ILE A 377 -13.15 -10.27 5.04
CA ILE A 377 -11.97 -10.95 4.49
C ILE A 377 -11.02 -9.92 3.89
N ARG A 378 -11.53 -9.01 3.07
CA ARG A 378 -10.73 -7.95 2.45
C ARG A 378 -9.92 -7.16 3.48
N VAL A 379 -10.57 -6.62 4.51
CA VAL A 379 -9.91 -5.84 5.57
C VAL A 379 -8.88 -6.67 6.35
N LYS A 380 -9.14 -7.97 6.57
CA LYS A 380 -8.23 -8.86 7.32
C LYS A 380 -7.00 -9.30 6.53
N TYR A 381 -7.08 -9.28 5.20
CA TYR A 381 -6.00 -9.70 4.30
C TYR A 381 -5.35 -8.53 3.55
N ASP A 382 -5.83 -7.29 3.77
CA ASP A 382 -5.20 -6.08 3.24
C ASP A 382 -3.91 -5.73 4.00
N VAL A 383 -2.78 -5.87 3.30
CA VAL A 383 -1.44 -5.54 3.78
C VAL A 383 -1.32 -4.06 4.20
N PHE A 384 -2.07 -3.16 3.57
CA PHE A 384 -2.05 -1.74 3.92
C PHE A 384 -2.75 -1.46 5.25
N GLU A 385 -3.90 -2.09 5.50
CA GLU A 385 -4.62 -2.00 6.77
C GLU A 385 -3.80 -2.53 7.95
N ASP A 386 -3.02 -3.58 7.72
CA ASP A 386 -2.10 -4.15 8.73
C ASP A 386 -1.11 -3.11 9.28
N PHE A 387 -0.58 -2.22 8.43
CA PHE A 387 0.32 -1.16 8.86
C PHE A 387 -0.35 -0.12 9.77
N LEU A 388 -1.67 0.01 9.69
CA LEU A 388 -2.44 1.02 10.41
C LEU A 388 -3.17 0.45 11.64
N SER A 389 -3.29 -0.87 11.70
CA SER A 389 -4.07 -1.62 12.68
C SER A 389 -3.48 -1.60 14.10
N PRO A 390 -4.27 -1.22 15.12
CA PRO A 390 -3.91 -1.41 16.53
C PRO A 390 -3.70 -2.88 16.91
N VAL A 391 -4.43 -3.81 16.27
CA VAL A 391 -4.37 -5.25 16.56
C VAL A 391 -2.99 -5.80 16.18
N ILE A 392 -2.51 -5.49 14.97
CA ILE A 392 -1.19 -5.89 14.50
C ILE A 392 -0.08 -5.24 15.31
N ALA A 393 -0.24 -3.97 15.71
CA ALA A 393 0.71 -3.31 16.60
C ALA A 393 0.76 -3.97 17.99
N ALA A 394 -0.39 -4.39 18.53
CA ALA A 394 -0.47 -5.12 19.79
C ALA A 394 0.19 -6.51 19.69
N GLN A 395 -0.11 -7.25 18.62
CA GLN A 395 0.51 -8.54 18.31
C GLN A 395 2.04 -8.42 18.21
N THR A 396 2.54 -7.42 17.47
CA THR A 396 3.97 -7.18 17.27
C THR A 396 4.69 -6.82 18.57
N LEU A 397 4.08 -5.95 19.39
CA LEU A 397 4.59 -5.62 20.72
C LEU A 397 4.64 -6.85 21.63
N PHE A 398 3.57 -7.64 21.62
CA PHE A 398 3.47 -8.87 22.39
C PHE A 398 4.55 -9.88 21.98
N TYR A 399 4.67 -10.16 20.67
CA TYR A 399 5.69 -11.06 20.12
C TYR A 399 7.10 -10.61 20.51
N SER A 400 7.42 -9.34 20.29
CA SER A 400 8.75 -8.79 20.60
C SER A 400 9.09 -8.94 22.07
N ALA A 401 8.14 -8.68 22.96
CA ALA A 401 8.35 -8.81 24.40
C ALA A 401 8.48 -10.27 24.83
N ALA A 402 7.64 -11.16 24.33
CA ALA A 402 7.68 -12.59 24.63
C ALA A 402 9.00 -13.25 24.14
N SER A 403 9.50 -12.80 22.99
CA SER A 403 10.76 -13.26 22.40
C SER A 403 11.99 -12.73 23.14
N LYS A 404 12.06 -11.41 23.40
CA LYS A 404 13.27 -10.75 23.92
C LYS A 404 13.36 -10.66 25.44
N ARG A 405 12.24 -10.69 26.17
CA ARG A 405 12.22 -10.42 27.62
C ARG A 405 11.89 -11.66 28.43
N LYS A 406 12.70 -11.88 29.48
CA LYS A 406 12.52 -13.00 30.42
C LYS A 406 11.17 -12.89 31.12
N GLU A 407 10.59 -14.04 31.47
CA GLU A 407 9.30 -14.22 32.15
C GLU A 407 8.04 -13.77 31.40
N VAL A 408 8.14 -12.85 30.42
CA VAL A 408 6.98 -12.34 29.67
C VAL A 408 6.20 -13.49 29.02
N LEU A 409 6.89 -14.34 28.26
CA LEU A 409 6.26 -15.51 27.62
C LEU A 409 5.58 -16.42 28.63
N GLN A 410 6.24 -16.76 29.75
CA GLN A 410 5.68 -17.67 30.74
C GLN A 410 4.42 -17.10 31.41
N LYS A 411 4.45 -15.82 31.79
CA LYS A 411 3.29 -15.16 32.41
C LYS A 411 2.14 -14.99 31.43
N ALA A 412 2.45 -14.67 30.17
CA ALA A 412 1.44 -14.56 29.12
C ALA A 412 0.78 -15.91 28.83
N MET A 413 1.57 -16.98 28.64
CA MET A 413 1.01 -18.32 28.42
C MET A 413 0.22 -18.81 29.64
N GLY A 414 0.67 -18.52 30.86
CA GLY A 414 -0.09 -18.80 32.08
C GLY A 414 -1.45 -18.09 32.09
N PHE A 415 -1.49 -16.82 31.69
CA PHE A 415 -2.72 -16.07 31.54
C PHE A 415 -3.63 -16.62 30.43
N SER A 416 -3.11 -16.86 29.22
CA SER A 416 -3.89 -17.42 28.10
C SER A 416 -4.50 -18.79 28.48
N MET A 417 -3.73 -19.64 29.16
CA MET A 417 -4.24 -20.93 29.64
C MET A 417 -5.25 -20.79 30.78
N GLN A 418 -5.13 -19.77 31.63
CA GLN A 418 -6.13 -19.47 32.65
C GLN A 418 -7.47 -19.08 32.01
N VAL A 419 -7.45 -18.22 31.00
CA VAL A 419 -8.64 -17.80 30.24
C VAL A 419 -9.29 -19.00 29.54
N ILE A 420 -8.50 -19.80 28.81
CA ILE A 420 -9.03 -20.94 28.04
C ILE A 420 -9.68 -21.99 28.94
N ASN A 421 -9.15 -22.19 30.16
CA ASN A 421 -9.68 -23.18 31.10
C ASN A 421 -10.80 -22.63 32.00
N GLU A 422 -11.19 -21.36 31.85
CA GLU A 422 -12.29 -20.79 32.62
C GLU A 422 -13.63 -21.44 32.21
N PRO A 423 -14.42 -21.97 33.17
CA PRO A 423 -15.72 -22.54 32.86
C PRO A 423 -16.64 -21.48 32.23
N ASN A 424 -17.22 -21.78 31.07
CA ASN A 424 -18.09 -20.86 30.30
C ASN A 424 -17.40 -19.55 29.89
N VAL A 425 -16.10 -19.60 29.56
CA VAL A 425 -15.37 -18.46 28.99
C VAL A 425 -16.13 -17.82 27.82
N ASN A 426 -16.12 -16.48 27.76
CA ASN A 426 -16.70 -15.76 26.64
C ASN A 426 -15.97 -16.16 25.33
N PRO A 427 -16.68 -16.51 24.25
CA PRO A 427 -16.07 -16.88 22.97
C PRO A 427 -15.01 -15.90 22.46
N ARG A 428 -15.24 -14.58 22.60
CA ARG A 428 -14.28 -13.53 22.20
C ARG A 428 -13.02 -13.52 23.06
N GLN A 429 -13.13 -13.80 24.36
CA GLN A 429 -11.98 -13.94 25.24
C GLN A 429 -11.16 -15.20 24.90
N LYS A 430 -11.85 -16.29 24.55
CA LYS A 430 -11.18 -17.52 24.09
C LYS A 430 -10.45 -17.29 22.77
N ASP A 431 -11.07 -16.57 21.83
CA ASP A 431 -10.45 -16.13 20.58
C ASP A 431 -9.16 -15.33 20.85
N GLY A 432 -9.23 -14.29 21.69
CA GLY A 432 -8.05 -13.49 22.05
C GLY A 432 -6.93 -14.33 22.69
N ALA A 433 -7.26 -15.34 23.49
CA ALA A 433 -6.27 -16.20 24.13
C ALA A 433 -5.56 -17.11 23.10
N LEU A 434 -6.33 -17.66 22.16
CA LEU A 434 -5.80 -18.44 21.04
C LEU A 434 -4.98 -17.57 20.08
N HIS A 435 -5.43 -16.35 19.81
CA HIS A 435 -4.72 -15.36 19.02
C HIS A 435 -3.35 -15.05 19.63
N MET A 436 -3.29 -14.77 20.94
CA MET A 436 -2.02 -14.59 21.64
C MET A 436 -1.11 -15.81 21.54
N ILE A 437 -1.62 -17.02 21.69
CA ILE A 437 -0.82 -18.25 21.60
C ILE A 437 -0.24 -18.43 20.19
N GLY A 438 -1.08 -18.30 19.16
CA GLY A 438 -0.63 -18.44 17.76
C GLY A 438 0.34 -17.34 17.34
N ALA A 439 0.16 -16.10 17.83
CA ALA A 439 1.06 -14.98 17.54
C ALA A 439 2.51 -15.23 17.98
N VAL A 440 2.73 -16.10 18.97
CA VAL A 440 4.08 -16.48 19.44
C VAL A 440 4.40 -17.95 19.18
N ALA A 441 3.70 -18.62 18.27
CA ALA A 441 3.91 -20.03 17.94
C ALA A 441 5.38 -20.34 17.63
N GLU A 442 6.03 -19.55 16.78
CA GLU A 442 7.46 -19.70 16.46
C GLU A 442 8.36 -19.64 17.72
N VAL A 443 8.08 -18.71 18.64
CA VAL A 443 8.84 -18.56 19.90
C VAL A 443 8.60 -19.75 20.82
N LEU A 444 7.37 -20.29 20.86
CA LEU A 444 7.01 -21.48 21.62
C LEU A 444 7.73 -22.72 21.06
N LEU A 445 7.74 -22.90 19.73
CA LEU A 445 8.38 -24.05 19.07
C LEU A 445 9.91 -24.04 19.21
N LYS A 446 10.54 -22.88 19.40
CA LYS A 446 11.98 -22.77 19.74
C LYS A 446 12.30 -23.21 21.18
N ARG A 447 11.32 -23.26 22.09
CA ARG A 447 11.54 -23.59 23.51
C ARG A 447 11.02 -24.97 23.86
N LYS A 448 11.92 -25.89 24.25
CA LYS A 448 11.63 -27.31 24.50
C LYS A 448 10.37 -27.56 25.37
N ILE A 449 10.23 -26.84 26.49
CA ILE A 449 9.10 -27.02 27.43
C ILE A 449 7.75 -26.81 26.74
N TYR A 450 7.64 -25.80 25.86
CA TYR A 450 6.41 -25.51 25.14
C TYR A 450 6.26 -26.41 23.91
N LYS A 451 7.34 -26.64 23.17
CA LYS A 451 7.36 -27.54 22.02
C LYS A 451 6.81 -28.94 22.36
N ASP A 452 7.21 -29.50 23.50
CA ASP A 452 6.74 -30.83 23.93
C ASP A 452 5.26 -30.88 24.33
N GLN A 453 4.65 -29.73 24.66
CA GLN A 453 3.24 -29.60 25.04
C GLN A 453 2.35 -29.05 23.92
N ALA A 454 2.93 -28.47 22.87
CA ALA A 454 2.21 -27.79 21.80
C ALA A 454 1.18 -28.71 21.13
N GLU A 455 1.57 -29.95 20.81
CA GLU A 455 0.66 -30.92 20.19
C GLU A 455 -0.56 -31.22 21.06
N MET A 456 -0.36 -31.39 22.37
CA MET A 456 -1.46 -31.62 23.31
C MET A 456 -2.34 -30.38 23.50
N MET A 457 -1.75 -29.19 23.42
CA MET A 457 -2.49 -27.92 23.45
C MET A 457 -3.41 -27.80 22.23
N LEU A 458 -2.92 -28.12 21.03
CA LEU A 458 -3.75 -28.13 19.81
C LEU A 458 -4.92 -29.11 19.95
N VAL A 459 -4.66 -30.34 20.37
CA VAL A 459 -5.70 -31.37 20.53
C VAL A 459 -6.76 -30.99 21.56
N ASN A 460 -6.34 -30.45 22.72
CA ASN A 460 -7.26 -30.20 23.83
C ASN A 460 -8.01 -28.86 23.72
N HIS A 461 -7.43 -27.86 23.04
CA HIS A 461 -7.93 -26.48 23.09
C HIS A 461 -8.19 -25.86 21.72
N VAL A 462 -7.65 -26.40 20.63
CA VAL A 462 -7.85 -25.87 19.27
C VAL A 462 -8.79 -26.77 18.48
N TYR A 463 -8.59 -28.09 18.51
CA TYR A 463 -9.42 -29.03 17.74
C TYR A 463 -10.90 -28.99 18.10
N PRO A 464 -11.30 -28.86 19.39
CA PRO A 464 -12.72 -28.74 19.75
C PRO A 464 -13.40 -27.48 19.19
N GLU A 465 -12.62 -26.44 18.88
CA GLU A 465 -13.19 -25.18 18.38
C GLU A 465 -13.71 -25.31 16.95
N PHE A 466 -13.26 -26.29 16.16
CA PHE A 466 -13.79 -26.54 14.82
C PHE A 466 -15.28 -26.90 14.79
N THR A 467 -15.88 -27.26 15.92
CA THR A 467 -17.31 -27.52 16.05
C THR A 467 -18.05 -26.46 16.87
N ASN A 468 -17.40 -25.34 17.18
CA ASN A 468 -18.01 -24.24 17.93
C ASN A 468 -19.10 -23.55 17.09
N GLU A 469 -20.15 -23.04 17.74
CA GLU A 469 -21.23 -22.30 17.06
C GLU A 469 -20.73 -20.98 16.47
N SER A 470 -19.78 -20.32 17.14
CA SER A 470 -19.17 -19.06 16.70
C SER A 470 -18.20 -19.27 15.53
N GLY A 471 -18.53 -18.72 14.36
CA GLY A 471 -17.70 -18.81 13.15
C GLY A 471 -16.28 -18.27 13.33
N PHE A 472 -16.14 -17.12 14.00
CA PHE A 472 -14.82 -16.51 14.24
C PHE A 472 -13.88 -17.41 15.07
N LEU A 473 -14.40 -18.25 15.97
CA LEU A 473 -13.59 -19.22 16.71
C LEU A 473 -13.13 -20.39 15.83
N ARG A 474 -13.97 -20.83 14.89
CA ARG A 474 -13.58 -21.84 13.89
C ARG A 474 -12.48 -21.29 12.98
N ALA A 475 -12.62 -20.04 12.50
CA ALA A 475 -11.56 -19.35 11.77
C ALA A 475 -10.29 -19.21 12.61
N ARG A 476 -10.39 -18.79 13.88
CA ARG A 476 -9.23 -18.71 14.77
C ARG A 476 -8.53 -20.06 14.95
N ALA A 477 -9.28 -21.17 14.99
CA ALA A 477 -8.69 -22.50 15.09
C ALA A 477 -7.85 -22.85 13.84
N CYS A 478 -8.36 -22.54 12.64
CA CYS A 478 -7.60 -22.62 11.38
C CYS A 478 -6.34 -21.75 11.43
N TRP A 479 -6.48 -20.49 11.86
CA TRP A 479 -5.37 -19.54 11.98
C TRP A 479 -4.29 -20.03 12.96
N VAL A 480 -4.67 -20.61 14.10
CA VAL A 480 -3.69 -21.19 15.05
C VAL A 480 -3.00 -22.40 14.42
N LEU A 481 -3.72 -23.28 13.71
CA LEU A 481 -3.11 -24.41 13.00
C LEU A 481 -2.10 -23.95 11.94
N LYS A 482 -2.44 -22.92 11.17
CA LYS A 482 -1.52 -22.26 10.23
C LYS A 482 -0.22 -21.84 10.93
N HIS A 483 -0.30 -21.19 12.09
CA HIS A 483 0.88 -20.73 12.82
C HIS A 483 1.70 -21.85 13.49
N PHE A 484 1.08 -23.00 13.76
CA PHE A 484 1.75 -24.18 14.28
C PHE A 484 2.10 -25.21 13.19
N CYS A 485 2.06 -24.84 11.90
CA CYS A 485 2.34 -25.78 10.80
C CYS A 485 3.75 -26.40 10.85
N GLU A 486 4.75 -25.72 11.42
CA GLU A 486 6.11 -26.25 11.63
C GLU A 486 6.21 -27.24 12.81
N LEU A 487 5.14 -27.45 13.58
CA LEU A 487 5.13 -28.40 14.69
C LEU A 487 5.33 -29.82 14.16
N LYS A 488 6.35 -30.52 14.66
CA LYS A 488 6.55 -31.95 14.37
C LYS A 488 5.59 -32.79 15.20
N PHE A 489 4.47 -33.21 14.60
CA PHE A 489 3.50 -34.11 15.22
C PHE A 489 4.14 -35.46 15.57
N LYS A 490 4.11 -35.83 16.85
CA LYS A 490 4.59 -37.13 17.34
C LYS A 490 3.55 -38.22 17.08
N ASN A 491 2.27 -37.88 17.15
CA ASN A 491 1.17 -38.80 16.85
C ASN A 491 0.57 -38.48 15.48
N GLU A 492 0.68 -39.44 14.55
CA GLU A 492 0.12 -39.29 13.20
C GLU A 492 -1.40 -39.12 13.18
N ASN A 493 -2.12 -39.65 14.18
CA ASN A 493 -3.55 -39.45 14.28
C ASN A 493 -3.90 -38.00 14.59
N ASN A 494 -3.04 -37.28 15.33
CA ASN A 494 -3.25 -35.87 15.62
C ASN A 494 -3.06 -35.03 14.35
N LEU A 495 -2.05 -35.36 13.51
CA LEU A 495 -1.88 -34.72 12.20
C LEU A 495 -3.05 -35.02 11.27
N ARG A 496 -3.48 -36.28 11.17
CA ARG A 496 -4.63 -36.68 10.36
C ARG A 496 -5.88 -35.93 10.80
N GLN A 497 -6.12 -35.82 12.11
CA GLN A 497 -7.25 -35.06 12.64
C GLN A 497 -7.15 -33.57 12.31
N ALA A 498 -5.96 -32.95 12.42
CA ALA A 498 -5.78 -31.55 12.02
C ALA A 498 -6.18 -31.32 10.56
N LEU A 499 -5.69 -32.18 9.66
CA LEU A 499 -5.98 -32.11 8.23
C LEU A 499 -7.46 -32.33 7.92
N GLU A 500 -8.08 -33.30 8.58
CA GLU A 500 -9.51 -33.58 8.46
C GLU A 500 -10.37 -32.40 8.93
N LEU A 501 -10.01 -31.78 10.06
CA LEU A 501 -10.69 -30.61 10.59
C LEU A 501 -10.58 -29.41 9.64
N THR A 502 -9.37 -29.09 9.15
CA THR A 502 -9.17 -28.00 8.19
C THR A 502 -9.82 -28.28 6.84
N ARG A 503 -9.78 -29.53 6.36
CA ARG A 503 -10.47 -29.92 5.12
C ARG A 503 -11.98 -29.73 5.26
N ASN A 504 -12.56 -30.22 6.34
CA ASN A 504 -14.00 -30.11 6.56
C ASN A 504 -14.43 -28.64 6.73
N ALA A 505 -13.61 -27.82 7.39
CA ALA A 505 -13.86 -26.38 7.49
C ALA A 505 -13.84 -25.70 6.10
N LEU A 506 -12.88 -26.04 5.23
CA LEU A 506 -12.88 -25.53 3.86
C LEU A 506 -14.11 -26.00 3.07
N CYS A 507 -14.40 -27.30 3.10
CA CYS A 507 -15.39 -27.92 2.20
C CYS A 507 -16.84 -27.84 2.68
N SER A 508 -17.11 -27.47 3.94
CA SER A 508 -18.45 -27.63 4.52
C SER A 508 -18.83 -26.56 5.53
N ASP A 509 -17.95 -25.63 5.88
CA ASP A 509 -18.33 -24.54 6.78
C ASP A 509 -19.27 -23.55 6.07
N LYS A 510 -20.27 -23.08 6.82
CA LYS A 510 -21.26 -22.12 6.33
C LYS A 510 -20.70 -20.70 6.24
N ASP A 511 -19.70 -20.38 7.06
CA ASP A 511 -19.19 -19.02 7.19
C ASP A 511 -17.99 -18.85 6.25
N LEU A 512 -18.12 -17.95 5.27
CA LEU A 512 -17.11 -17.72 4.24
C LEU A 512 -15.70 -17.43 4.80
N PRO A 513 -15.51 -16.59 5.85
CA PRO A 513 -14.17 -16.34 6.37
C PRO A 513 -13.51 -17.58 7.01
N VAL A 514 -14.31 -18.55 7.48
CA VAL A 514 -13.77 -19.83 7.97
C VAL A 514 -13.22 -20.66 6.82
N ARG A 515 -13.93 -20.71 5.68
CA ARG A 515 -13.48 -21.42 4.48
C ARG A 515 -12.15 -20.84 3.97
N VAL A 516 -12.01 -19.51 3.92
CA VAL A 516 -10.76 -18.82 3.53
C VAL A 516 -9.60 -19.21 4.46
N GLU A 517 -9.77 -19.04 5.77
CA GLU A 517 -8.70 -19.33 6.72
C GLU A 517 -8.33 -20.83 6.74
N ALA A 518 -9.32 -21.70 6.53
CA ALA A 518 -9.12 -23.14 6.41
C ALA A 518 -8.31 -23.52 5.17
N ALA A 519 -8.55 -22.87 4.02
CA ALA A 519 -7.78 -23.09 2.80
C ALA A 519 -6.29 -22.79 3.00
N ILE A 520 -5.99 -21.63 3.59
CA ILE A 520 -4.62 -21.19 3.86
C ILE A 520 -3.95 -22.11 4.89
N ALA A 521 -4.65 -22.44 5.98
CA ALA A 521 -4.13 -23.36 7.01
C ALA A 521 -3.84 -24.76 6.44
N LEU A 522 -4.74 -25.29 5.62
CA LEU A 522 -4.59 -26.61 4.99
C LEU A 522 -3.39 -26.63 4.05
N GLN A 523 -3.22 -25.63 3.20
CA GLN A 523 -2.07 -25.54 2.32
C GLN A 523 -0.76 -25.44 3.09
N MET A 524 -0.69 -24.61 4.14
CA MET A 524 0.50 -24.50 4.98
C MET A 524 0.85 -25.84 5.66
N LEU A 525 -0.15 -26.59 6.14
CA LEU A 525 0.06 -27.94 6.69
C LEU A 525 0.58 -28.91 5.62
N ILE A 526 0.05 -28.87 4.39
CA ILE A 526 0.50 -29.73 3.28
C ILE A 526 1.96 -29.43 2.89
N THR A 527 2.34 -28.15 2.91
CA THR A 527 3.70 -27.71 2.58
C THR A 527 4.71 -28.12 3.65
N GLU A 528 4.40 -27.89 4.94
CA GLU A 528 5.34 -28.14 6.04
C GLU A 528 5.37 -29.59 6.53
N GLN A 529 4.31 -30.38 6.28
CA GLN A 529 4.20 -31.76 6.77
C GLN A 529 4.22 -32.77 5.61
N GLU A 530 5.32 -33.50 5.45
CA GLU A 530 5.50 -34.47 4.37
C GLU A 530 4.38 -35.52 4.30
N LYS A 531 3.92 -36.03 5.46
CA LYS A 531 2.82 -37.02 5.53
C LYS A 531 1.44 -36.44 5.21
N ALA A 532 1.27 -35.12 5.33
CA ALA A 532 -0.01 -34.49 5.00
C ALA A 532 -0.36 -34.67 3.53
N LYS A 533 0.66 -34.67 2.64
CA LYS A 533 0.49 -34.89 1.21
C LYS A 533 -0.30 -36.18 0.92
N GLN A 534 0.12 -37.28 1.54
CA GLN A 534 -0.48 -38.60 1.38
C GLN A 534 -1.89 -38.69 1.96
N PHE A 535 -2.15 -38.03 3.09
CA PHE A 535 -3.48 -38.07 3.73
C PHE A 535 -4.52 -37.25 2.99
N ILE A 536 -4.12 -36.14 2.34
CA ILE A 536 -5.02 -35.28 1.58
C ILE A 536 -5.20 -35.74 0.13
N GLN A 537 -4.24 -36.50 -0.44
CA GLN A 537 -4.29 -36.99 -1.82
C GLN A 537 -5.67 -37.57 -2.24
N PRO A 538 -6.36 -38.42 -1.45
CA PRO A 538 -7.67 -38.97 -1.84
C PRO A 538 -8.80 -37.93 -1.89
N HIS A 539 -8.60 -36.77 -1.28
CA HIS A 539 -9.59 -35.71 -1.08
C HIS A 539 -9.27 -34.42 -1.85
N ILE A 540 -8.17 -34.40 -2.62
CA ILE A 540 -7.71 -33.18 -3.28
C ILE A 540 -8.72 -32.64 -4.29
N LYS A 541 -9.44 -33.51 -5.01
CA LYS A 541 -10.43 -33.07 -6.00
C LYS A 541 -11.54 -32.19 -5.40
N PRO A 542 -12.27 -32.64 -4.35
CA PRO A 542 -13.22 -31.78 -3.64
C PRO A 542 -12.60 -30.48 -3.11
N ILE A 543 -11.36 -30.52 -2.61
CA ILE A 543 -10.67 -29.35 -2.07
C ILE A 543 -10.45 -28.30 -3.16
N ILE A 544 -9.96 -28.71 -4.33
CA ILE A 544 -9.70 -27.82 -5.47
C ILE A 544 -11.00 -27.20 -5.98
N LEU A 545 -12.06 -28.00 -6.14
CA LEU A 545 -13.35 -27.50 -6.62
C LEU A 545 -13.96 -26.48 -5.66
N GLU A 546 -13.90 -26.75 -4.35
CA GLU A 546 -14.38 -25.77 -3.38
C GLU A 546 -13.50 -24.53 -3.33
N LEU A 547 -12.18 -24.67 -3.41
CA LEU A 547 -11.26 -23.53 -3.43
C LEU A 547 -11.53 -22.61 -4.62
N LEU A 548 -11.84 -23.16 -5.80
CA LEU A 548 -12.29 -22.36 -6.95
C LEU A 548 -13.54 -21.54 -6.62
N ASN A 549 -14.56 -22.15 -6.01
CA ASN A 549 -15.78 -21.45 -5.61
C ASN A 549 -15.46 -20.30 -4.64
N VAL A 550 -14.63 -20.57 -3.62
CA VAL A 550 -14.24 -19.56 -2.62
C VAL A 550 -13.44 -18.42 -3.27
N ILE A 551 -12.54 -18.70 -4.20
CA ILE A 551 -11.80 -17.67 -4.97
C ILE A 551 -12.79 -16.75 -5.70
N ARG A 552 -13.82 -17.31 -6.34
CA ARG A 552 -14.83 -16.51 -7.04
C ARG A 552 -15.73 -15.71 -6.09
N GLU A 553 -16.09 -16.26 -4.94
CA GLU A 553 -16.93 -15.56 -3.95
C GLU A 553 -16.20 -14.43 -3.22
N THR A 554 -14.88 -14.54 -3.06
CA THR A 554 -14.07 -13.63 -2.24
C THR A 554 -13.20 -12.68 -3.05
N GLU A 555 -12.86 -13.04 -4.29
CA GLU A 555 -11.87 -12.33 -5.10
C GLU A 555 -10.53 -12.16 -4.35
N SER A 556 -10.16 -13.10 -3.47
CA SER A 556 -8.95 -13.03 -2.64
C SER A 556 -7.71 -13.55 -3.37
N ASP A 557 -6.67 -12.72 -3.45
CA ASP A 557 -5.38 -13.10 -4.04
C ASP A 557 -4.63 -14.18 -3.27
N ASP A 558 -4.67 -14.16 -1.92
CA ASP A 558 -4.06 -15.22 -1.10
C ASP A 558 -4.52 -16.63 -1.50
N LEU A 559 -5.79 -16.77 -1.87
CA LEU A 559 -6.36 -18.04 -2.30
C LEU A 559 -5.88 -18.48 -3.67
N THR A 560 -5.50 -17.56 -4.55
CA THR A 560 -4.85 -17.90 -5.83
C THR A 560 -3.48 -18.52 -5.57
N THR A 561 -2.72 -17.96 -4.62
CA THR A 561 -1.44 -18.52 -4.16
C THR A 561 -1.63 -19.91 -3.54
N VAL A 562 -2.69 -20.11 -2.75
CA VAL A 562 -3.05 -21.44 -2.20
C VAL A 562 -3.29 -22.43 -3.35
N MET A 563 -4.04 -22.04 -4.38
CA MET A 563 -4.34 -22.89 -5.54
C MET A 563 -3.06 -23.30 -6.27
N GLN A 564 -2.17 -22.36 -6.58
CA GLN A 564 -0.90 -22.62 -7.26
C GLN A 564 -0.07 -23.68 -6.53
N ARG A 565 0.05 -23.56 -5.20
CA ARG A 565 0.82 -24.51 -4.39
C ARG A 565 0.20 -25.91 -4.37
N LEU A 566 -1.13 -26.02 -4.37
CA LEU A 566 -1.82 -27.30 -4.45
C LEU A 566 -1.65 -27.94 -5.83
N VAL A 567 -1.77 -27.17 -6.91
CA VAL A 567 -1.55 -27.61 -8.30
C VAL A 567 -0.15 -28.22 -8.45
N CYS A 568 0.88 -27.51 -7.97
CA CYS A 568 2.26 -27.99 -8.01
C CYS A 568 2.51 -29.23 -7.12
N THR A 569 1.68 -29.46 -6.09
CA THR A 569 1.85 -30.59 -5.17
C THR A 569 1.17 -31.87 -5.65
N TYR A 570 0.03 -31.76 -6.35
CA TYR A 570 -0.86 -32.87 -6.72
C TYR A 570 -1.08 -32.97 -8.23
N VAL A 571 0.01 -32.98 -8.99
CA VAL A 571 0.01 -32.93 -10.46
C VAL A 571 -0.90 -34.00 -11.07
N GLU A 572 -0.75 -35.27 -10.66
CA GLU A 572 -1.49 -36.39 -11.25
C GLU A 572 -3.02 -36.26 -11.07
N GLU A 573 -3.47 -35.89 -9.87
CA GLU A 573 -4.89 -35.72 -9.58
C GLU A 573 -5.46 -34.47 -10.26
N VAL A 574 -4.69 -33.40 -10.28
CA VAL A 574 -5.05 -32.10 -10.87
C VAL A 574 -5.15 -32.17 -12.39
N SER A 575 -4.35 -32.99 -13.06
CA SER A 575 -4.46 -33.23 -14.51
C SER A 575 -5.88 -33.57 -14.95
N THR A 576 -6.62 -34.33 -14.12
CA THR A 576 -8.00 -34.71 -14.44
C THR A 576 -9.02 -33.58 -14.28
N LEU A 577 -8.64 -32.47 -13.63
CA LEU A 577 -9.46 -31.29 -13.37
C LEU A 577 -9.00 -30.05 -14.13
N ALA A 578 -7.85 -30.08 -14.81
CA ALA A 578 -7.19 -28.92 -15.39
C ALA A 578 -8.13 -28.06 -16.26
N VAL A 579 -8.95 -28.70 -17.11
CA VAL A 579 -9.90 -28.00 -17.99
C VAL A 579 -10.98 -27.27 -17.20
N GLU A 580 -11.53 -27.91 -16.17
CA GLU A 580 -12.55 -27.32 -15.30
C GLU A 580 -11.97 -26.14 -14.51
N MET A 581 -10.76 -26.32 -13.94
CA MET A 581 -10.03 -25.28 -13.24
C MET A 581 -9.78 -24.07 -14.13
N MET A 582 -9.24 -24.30 -15.34
CA MET A 582 -8.93 -23.22 -16.27
C MET A 582 -10.18 -22.47 -16.72
N THR A 583 -11.29 -23.18 -16.97
CA THR A 583 -12.57 -22.58 -17.31
C THR A 583 -13.09 -21.69 -16.18
N HIS A 584 -12.98 -22.17 -14.94
CA HIS A 584 -13.42 -21.43 -13.76
C HIS A 584 -12.57 -20.18 -13.53
N LEU A 585 -11.24 -20.28 -13.64
CA LEU A 585 -10.33 -19.14 -13.54
C LEU A 585 -10.62 -18.12 -14.63
N ALA A 586 -10.81 -18.56 -15.89
CA ALA A 586 -11.04 -17.66 -17.03
C ALA A 586 -12.36 -16.89 -16.90
N SER A 587 -13.42 -17.56 -16.44
CA SER A 587 -14.70 -16.91 -16.19
C SER A 587 -14.67 -15.97 -14.99
N THR A 588 -13.91 -16.31 -13.94
CA THR A 588 -13.72 -15.41 -12.79
C THR A 588 -12.91 -14.18 -13.19
N PHE A 589 -11.84 -14.36 -13.98
CA PHE A 589 -11.07 -13.27 -14.56
C PHE A 589 -11.95 -12.33 -15.39
N ALA A 590 -12.76 -12.86 -16.31
CA ALA A 590 -13.68 -12.06 -17.11
C ALA A 590 -14.66 -11.24 -16.24
N SER A 591 -15.18 -11.84 -15.15
CA SER A 591 -16.05 -11.14 -14.19
C SER A 591 -15.34 -10.00 -13.47
N VAL A 592 -14.09 -10.21 -13.03
CA VAL A 592 -13.28 -9.18 -12.38
C VAL A 592 -12.99 -8.03 -13.36
N ILE A 593 -12.70 -8.36 -14.63
CA ILE A 593 -12.36 -7.42 -15.70
C ILE A 593 -13.56 -6.66 -16.28
N ASP A 594 -14.78 -7.18 -16.15
CA ASP A 594 -16.00 -6.47 -16.53
C ASP A 594 -16.41 -5.41 -15.50
N GLY A 595 -15.85 -5.45 -14.29
CA GLY A 595 -15.89 -4.31 -13.36
C GLY A 595 -14.98 -3.17 -13.84
N ASP A 596 -15.21 -1.95 -13.35
CA ASP A 596 -14.34 -0.81 -13.66
C ASP A 596 -12.98 -0.97 -12.96
N ILE A 597 -12.02 -1.68 -13.61
CA ILE A 597 -10.68 -1.98 -13.07
C ILE A 597 -9.89 -0.69 -12.81
N SER A 598 -10.15 0.35 -13.59
CA SER A 598 -9.44 1.63 -13.52
C SER A 598 -9.57 2.36 -12.18
N GLU A 599 -10.55 1.97 -11.36
CA GLU A 599 -10.79 2.53 -10.02
C GLU A 599 -10.40 1.58 -8.86
N SER A 600 -9.94 0.35 -9.13
CA SER A 600 -9.70 -0.67 -8.08
C SER A 600 -8.39 -1.44 -8.25
N GLU A 601 -7.33 -0.98 -7.55
CA GLU A 601 -6.02 -1.68 -7.46
C GLU A 601 -6.16 -3.13 -7.00
N GLU A 602 -7.10 -3.42 -6.10
CA GLU A 602 -7.32 -4.78 -5.57
C GLU A 602 -7.84 -5.75 -6.62
N LYS A 603 -8.79 -5.30 -7.47
CA LYS A 603 -9.27 -6.13 -8.58
C LYS A 603 -8.15 -6.45 -9.56
N SER A 604 -7.23 -5.50 -9.77
CA SER A 604 -6.02 -5.75 -10.55
C SER A 604 -5.13 -6.81 -9.92
N ILE A 605 -4.89 -6.75 -8.60
CA ILE A 605 -4.10 -7.76 -7.87
C ILE A 605 -4.75 -9.15 -8.00
N THR A 606 -6.06 -9.26 -7.80
CA THR A 606 -6.77 -10.53 -7.94
C THR A 606 -6.71 -11.05 -9.38
N ALA A 607 -6.90 -10.18 -10.38
CA ALA A 607 -6.79 -10.56 -11.79
C ALA A 607 -5.40 -11.11 -12.12
N LEU A 608 -4.33 -10.48 -11.63
CA LEU A 608 -2.95 -10.95 -11.74
C LEU A 608 -2.78 -12.34 -11.09
N GLY A 609 -3.29 -12.52 -9.86
CA GLY A 609 -3.26 -13.81 -9.18
C GLY A 609 -3.95 -14.93 -9.96
N LEU A 610 -5.08 -14.62 -10.63
CA LEU A 610 -5.78 -15.56 -11.51
C LEU A 610 -4.94 -15.93 -12.74
N LEU A 611 -4.31 -14.95 -13.41
CA LEU A 611 -3.45 -15.20 -14.57
C LEU A 611 -2.22 -16.04 -14.19
N ASN A 612 -1.55 -15.72 -13.09
CA ASN A 612 -0.42 -16.49 -12.56
C ASN A 612 -0.82 -17.93 -12.21
N THR A 613 -2.06 -18.12 -11.74
CA THR A 613 -2.60 -19.46 -11.46
C THR A 613 -2.85 -20.24 -12.75
N MET A 614 -3.39 -19.58 -13.79
CA MET A 614 -3.53 -20.19 -15.12
C MET A 614 -2.17 -20.60 -15.69
N GLU A 615 -1.18 -19.72 -15.63
CA GLU A 615 0.19 -20.00 -16.07
C GLU A 615 0.75 -21.23 -15.33
N THR A 616 0.64 -21.27 -14.01
CA THR A 616 1.08 -22.41 -13.20
C THR A 616 0.43 -23.72 -13.67
N ILE A 617 -0.87 -23.71 -14.00
CA ILE A 617 -1.56 -24.89 -14.55
C ILE A 617 -0.96 -25.29 -15.90
N LEU A 618 -0.70 -24.33 -16.81
CA LEU A 618 -0.08 -24.62 -18.11
C LEU A 618 1.31 -25.24 -17.95
N THR A 619 2.16 -24.65 -17.10
CA THR A 619 3.50 -25.17 -16.83
C THR A 619 3.47 -26.60 -16.28
N VAL A 620 2.56 -26.87 -15.33
CA VAL A 620 2.45 -28.20 -14.71
C VAL A 620 1.87 -29.23 -15.70
N MET A 621 1.08 -28.80 -16.70
CA MET A 621 0.48 -29.65 -17.74
C MET A 621 1.31 -29.74 -19.03
N GLU A 622 2.49 -29.12 -19.12
CA GLU A 622 3.28 -28.98 -20.36
C GLU A 622 3.53 -30.32 -21.08
N ASP A 623 3.81 -31.39 -20.32
CA ASP A 623 4.06 -32.73 -20.86
C ASP A 623 2.77 -33.46 -21.33
N GLN A 624 1.58 -32.94 -21.02
CA GLN A 624 0.28 -33.56 -21.31
C GLN A 624 -0.39 -32.94 -22.53
N LYS A 625 0.10 -33.30 -23.73
CA LYS A 625 -0.34 -32.73 -25.02
C LYS A 625 -1.85 -32.66 -25.24
N GLU A 626 -2.58 -33.73 -24.90
CA GLU A 626 -4.03 -33.78 -25.09
C GLU A 626 -4.78 -32.75 -24.21
N ILE A 627 -4.29 -32.53 -22.99
CA ILE A 627 -4.86 -31.55 -22.05
C ILE A 627 -4.48 -30.14 -22.50
N MET A 628 -3.22 -29.90 -22.87
CA MET A 628 -2.77 -28.60 -23.39
C MET A 628 -3.60 -28.12 -24.58
N LEU A 629 -3.96 -29.01 -25.51
CA LEU A 629 -4.85 -28.68 -26.64
C LEU A 629 -6.27 -28.26 -26.19
N GLN A 630 -6.77 -28.81 -25.09
CA GLN A 630 -8.07 -28.43 -24.53
C GLN A 630 -7.99 -27.10 -23.76
N LEU A 631 -6.85 -26.84 -23.10
CA LEU A 631 -6.63 -25.58 -22.37
C LEU A 631 -6.44 -24.39 -23.32
N GLU A 632 -5.78 -24.60 -24.46
CA GLU A 632 -5.44 -23.53 -25.43
C GLU A 632 -6.65 -22.64 -25.74
N GLY A 633 -7.79 -23.23 -26.12
CA GLY A 633 -8.98 -22.46 -26.46
C GLY A 633 -9.54 -21.60 -25.32
N ILE A 634 -9.37 -22.03 -24.06
CA ILE A 634 -9.80 -21.27 -22.88
C ILE A 634 -8.89 -20.07 -22.67
N VAL A 635 -7.57 -20.30 -22.73
CA VAL A 635 -6.56 -19.25 -22.49
C VAL A 635 -6.54 -18.22 -23.60
N LEU A 636 -6.75 -18.64 -24.86
CA LEU A 636 -6.88 -17.72 -25.98
C LEU A 636 -8.03 -16.73 -25.81
N ASN A 637 -9.13 -17.13 -25.17
CA ASN A 637 -10.21 -16.19 -24.85
C ASN A 637 -9.76 -15.14 -23.84
N VAL A 638 -8.99 -15.53 -22.82
CA VAL A 638 -8.44 -14.62 -21.81
C VAL A 638 -7.46 -13.62 -22.45
N ILE A 639 -6.51 -14.12 -23.26
CA ILE A 639 -5.58 -13.29 -24.05
C ILE A 639 -6.36 -12.31 -24.94
N GLY A 640 -7.39 -12.81 -25.64
CA GLY A 640 -8.24 -12.00 -26.50
C GLY A 640 -8.93 -10.85 -25.74
N VAL A 641 -9.44 -11.10 -24.53
CA VAL A 641 -10.05 -10.06 -23.68
C VAL A 641 -9.04 -8.97 -23.30
N ILE A 642 -7.83 -9.36 -22.86
CA ILE A 642 -6.78 -8.40 -22.46
C ILE A 642 -6.39 -7.51 -23.65
N MET A 643 -6.18 -8.12 -24.83
CA MET A 643 -5.78 -7.38 -26.03
C MET A 643 -6.90 -6.51 -26.59
N GLN A 644 -8.15 -6.97 -26.57
CA GLN A 644 -9.30 -6.19 -27.08
C GLN A 644 -9.65 -5.00 -26.18
N LYS A 645 -9.52 -5.16 -24.86
CA LYS A 645 -9.76 -4.07 -23.90
C LYS A 645 -8.53 -3.18 -23.68
N GLU A 646 -7.38 -3.53 -24.29
CA GLU A 646 -6.13 -2.77 -24.22
C GLU A 646 -5.64 -2.55 -22.78
N ILE A 647 -5.72 -3.60 -21.96
CA ILE A 647 -5.37 -3.51 -20.53
C ILE A 647 -3.87 -3.77 -20.36
N MET A 648 -3.07 -2.71 -20.45
CA MET A 648 -1.60 -2.78 -20.39
C MET A 648 -1.07 -3.43 -19.11
N ASP A 649 -1.77 -3.25 -17.98
CA ASP A 649 -1.36 -3.78 -16.67
C ASP A 649 -1.24 -5.32 -16.63
N PHE A 650 -1.79 -6.03 -17.62
CA PHE A 650 -1.76 -7.51 -17.70
C PHE A 650 -0.95 -8.03 -18.90
N TYR A 651 -0.18 -7.18 -19.58
CA TYR A 651 0.56 -7.59 -20.78
C TYR A 651 1.67 -8.57 -20.44
N GLU A 652 2.39 -8.40 -19.33
CA GLU A 652 3.45 -9.31 -18.92
C GLU A 652 2.92 -10.73 -18.70
N GLU A 653 1.84 -10.88 -17.92
CA GLU A 653 1.22 -12.17 -17.64
C GLU A 653 0.57 -12.77 -18.90
N MET A 654 -0.06 -11.94 -19.74
CA MET A 654 -0.59 -12.37 -21.03
C MET A 654 0.50 -12.96 -21.91
N LEU A 655 1.67 -12.31 -21.98
CA LEU A 655 2.82 -12.79 -22.74
C LEU A 655 3.39 -14.09 -22.17
N SER A 656 3.40 -14.24 -20.84
CA SER A 656 3.80 -15.50 -20.21
C SER A 656 2.83 -16.66 -20.52
N LEU A 657 1.52 -16.38 -20.61
CA LEU A 657 0.53 -17.35 -21.08
C LEU A 657 0.78 -17.74 -22.54
N VAL A 658 1.07 -16.78 -23.42
CA VAL A 658 1.41 -17.07 -24.84
C VAL A 658 2.69 -17.89 -24.92
N TYR A 659 3.72 -17.56 -24.13
CA TYR A 659 4.95 -18.35 -24.03
C TYR A 659 4.64 -19.80 -23.64
N SER A 660 3.84 -20.00 -22.60
CA SER A 660 3.46 -21.33 -22.10
C SER A 660 2.65 -22.14 -23.13
N LEU A 661 1.77 -21.50 -23.90
CA LEU A 661 1.02 -22.19 -24.96
C LEU A 661 1.89 -22.56 -26.17
N THR A 662 2.92 -21.76 -26.46
CA THR A 662 3.77 -21.94 -27.64
C THR A 662 4.95 -22.89 -27.42
N SER A 663 5.24 -23.33 -26.19
CA SER A 663 6.43 -24.13 -25.87
C SER A 663 6.45 -25.52 -26.54
N GLY A 664 5.28 -26.14 -26.72
CA GLY A 664 5.16 -27.50 -27.26
C GLY A 664 4.76 -27.59 -28.74
N HIS A 665 3.79 -26.79 -29.17
CA HIS A 665 3.27 -26.75 -30.54
C HIS A 665 2.64 -25.38 -30.81
N VAL A 666 2.72 -24.90 -32.06
CA VAL A 666 2.10 -23.63 -32.48
C VAL A 666 0.89 -23.92 -33.37
N SER A 667 -0.30 -23.77 -32.80
CA SER A 667 -1.56 -23.96 -33.53
C SER A 667 -1.84 -22.82 -34.52
N VAL A 668 -2.82 -23.02 -35.41
CA VAL A 668 -3.31 -21.97 -36.32
C VAL A 668 -3.84 -20.75 -35.55
N HIS A 669 -4.39 -20.95 -34.35
CA HIS A 669 -4.95 -19.86 -33.55
C HIS A 669 -3.84 -19.06 -32.88
N LEU A 670 -2.76 -19.71 -32.43
CA LEU A 670 -1.57 -19.02 -31.93
C LEU A 670 -0.90 -18.17 -33.03
N TRP A 671 -0.90 -18.61 -34.29
CA TRP A 671 -0.46 -17.75 -35.40
C TRP A 671 -1.32 -16.48 -35.59
N GLN A 672 -2.60 -16.48 -35.17
CA GLN A 672 -3.40 -15.25 -35.13
C GLN A 672 -2.95 -14.35 -33.97
N VAL A 673 -2.65 -14.93 -32.80
CA VAL A 673 -2.08 -14.18 -31.66
C VAL A 673 -0.76 -13.52 -32.05
N PHE A 674 0.10 -14.19 -32.81
CA PHE A 674 1.34 -13.60 -33.34
C PHE A 674 1.10 -12.27 -34.10
N GLN A 675 0.06 -12.21 -34.94
CA GLN A 675 -0.33 -10.99 -35.65
C GLN A 675 -0.85 -9.91 -34.69
N MET A 676 -1.59 -10.32 -33.65
CA MET A 676 -2.06 -9.42 -32.61
C MET A 676 -0.89 -8.84 -31.79
N LEU A 677 0.13 -9.64 -31.47
CA LEU A 677 1.34 -9.18 -30.77
C LEU A 677 2.08 -8.11 -31.58
N HIS A 678 2.20 -8.30 -32.89
CA HIS A 678 2.76 -7.29 -33.77
C HIS A 678 1.96 -5.99 -33.76
N THR A 679 0.62 -6.08 -33.79
CA THR A 679 -0.26 -4.90 -33.72
C THR A 679 -0.11 -4.17 -32.39
N MET A 680 -0.05 -4.91 -31.28
CA MET A 680 0.18 -4.38 -29.94
C MET A 680 1.52 -3.65 -29.86
N PHE A 681 2.60 -4.29 -30.33
CA PHE A 681 3.94 -3.70 -30.39
C PHE A 681 3.98 -2.38 -31.18
N GLN A 682 3.27 -2.32 -32.32
CA GLN A 682 3.24 -1.12 -33.15
C GLN A 682 2.49 0.07 -32.52
N LYS A 683 1.57 -0.20 -31.59
CA LYS A 683 0.71 0.81 -31.00
C LYS A 683 1.32 1.41 -29.73
N ASP A 684 1.48 0.58 -28.70
CA ASP A 684 1.88 0.98 -27.35
C ASP A 684 2.69 -0.11 -26.62
N GLY A 685 2.86 -1.30 -27.20
CA GLY A 685 3.55 -2.42 -26.58
C GLY A 685 5.07 -2.44 -26.72
N ILE A 686 5.72 -1.40 -27.27
CA ILE A 686 7.17 -1.42 -27.53
C ILE A 686 8.00 -1.65 -26.26
N ASP A 687 7.55 -1.11 -25.14
CA ASP A 687 8.24 -1.22 -23.84
C ASP A 687 8.20 -2.65 -23.28
N TYR A 688 7.30 -3.51 -23.79
CA TYR A 688 7.14 -4.92 -23.39
C TYR A 688 7.92 -5.90 -24.29
N PHE A 689 8.86 -5.39 -25.10
CA PHE A 689 9.57 -6.25 -26.07
C PHE A 689 10.40 -7.35 -25.39
N THR A 690 11.00 -7.06 -24.24
CA THR A 690 11.77 -8.03 -23.46
C THR A 690 10.89 -9.21 -23.03
N GLU A 691 9.67 -8.91 -22.59
CA GLU A 691 8.65 -9.85 -22.14
C GLU A 691 8.02 -10.61 -23.31
N MET A 692 7.95 -9.99 -24.51
CA MET A 692 7.50 -10.66 -25.73
C MET A 692 8.50 -11.70 -26.24
N MET A 693 9.80 -11.46 -26.01
CA MET A 693 10.87 -12.23 -26.64
C MET A 693 10.75 -13.75 -26.45
N PRO A 694 10.46 -14.29 -25.25
CA PRO A 694 10.29 -15.73 -25.06
C PRO A 694 9.21 -16.34 -25.96
N ALA A 695 8.06 -15.67 -26.10
CA ALA A 695 6.98 -16.11 -26.98
C ALA A 695 7.39 -16.03 -28.45
N LEU A 696 8.01 -14.92 -28.88
CA LEU A 696 8.50 -14.74 -30.26
C LEU A 696 9.56 -15.79 -30.62
N HIS A 697 10.45 -16.12 -29.68
CA HIS A 697 11.42 -17.19 -29.83
C HIS A 697 10.72 -18.54 -30.10
N ASN A 698 9.69 -18.89 -29.32
CA ASN A 698 8.94 -20.13 -29.52
C ASN A 698 8.27 -20.21 -30.91
N TYR A 699 7.68 -19.13 -31.41
CA TYR A 699 7.13 -19.09 -32.78
C TYR A 699 8.16 -19.45 -33.85
N ILE A 700 9.44 -19.10 -33.64
CA ILE A 700 10.53 -19.38 -34.57
C ILE A 700 11.05 -20.82 -34.39
N THR A 701 11.26 -21.26 -33.15
CA THR A 701 11.99 -22.50 -32.87
C THR A 701 11.10 -23.74 -32.80
N VAL A 702 9.83 -23.62 -32.42
CA VAL A 702 8.93 -24.77 -32.22
C VAL A 702 8.29 -25.23 -33.53
N ASP A 703 7.88 -24.31 -34.41
CA ASP A 703 7.35 -24.62 -35.74
C ASP A 703 8.01 -23.75 -36.82
N THR A 704 9.32 -23.91 -36.97
CA THR A 704 10.12 -23.22 -38.01
C THR A 704 9.55 -23.38 -39.42
N PRO A 705 9.07 -24.57 -39.84
CA PRO A 705 8.45 -24.72 -41.16
C PRO A 705 7.22 -23.83 -41.36
N ALA A 706 6.31 -23.74 -40.37
CA ALA A 706 5.15 -22.86 -40.45
C ALA A 706 5.54 -21.37 -40.39
N PHE A 707 6.56 -21.02 -39.60
CA PHE A 707 7.13 -19.67 -39.57
C PHE A 707 7.60 -19.23 -40.96
N LEU A 708 8.38 -20.08 -41.65
CA LEU A 708 8.94 -19.80 -42.97
C LEU A 708 7.92 -19.91 -44.11
N ALA A 709 6.81 -20.62 -43.91
CA ALA A 709 5.77 -20.78 -44.93
C ALA A 709 5.07 -19.46 -45.27
N ASN A 710 5.05 -18.48 -44.37
CA ASN A 710 4.53 -17.13 -44.62
C ASN A 710 5.66 -16.10 -44.54
N PRO A 711 6.09 -15.50 -45.67
CA PRO A 711 7.15 -14.48 -45.68
C PRO A 711 6.86 -13.26 -44.78
N GLU A 712 5.58 -12.97 -44.53
CA GLU A 712 5.17 -11.88 -43.65
C GLU A 712 5.65 -12.09 -42.20
N HIS A 713 5.73 -13.34 -41.71
CA HIS A 713 6.17 -13.62 -40.34
C HIS A 713 7.63 -13.19 -40.11
N VAL A 714 8.51 -13.46 -41.07
CA VAL A 714 9.91 -13.03 -41.01
C VAL A 714 10.02 -11.52 -41.05
N GLN A 715 9.22 -10.87 -41.90
CA GLN A 715 9.19 -9.41 -42.01
C GLN A 715 8.72 -8.74 -40.72
N ILE A 716 7.73 -9.32 -40.05
CA ILE A 716 7.21 -8.83 -38.76
C ILE A 716 8.32 -8.84 -37.70
N ILE A 717 8.98 -9.98 -37.48
CA ILE A 717 10.05 -10.06 -36.48
C ILE A 717 11.19 -9.09 -36.82
N TYR A 718 11.60 -9.04 -38.09
CA TYR A 718 12.64 -8.11 -38.53
C TYR A 718 12.26 -6.66 -38.25
N ASN A 719 11.02 -6.26 -38.55
CA ASN A 719 10.54 -4.91 -38.30
C ASN A 719 10.48 -4.59 -36.81
N MET A 720 10.04 -5.53 -35.95
CA MET A 720 10.04 -5.35 -34.50
C MET A 720 11.46 -5.13 -33.99
N CYS A 721 12.40 -6.02 -34.34
CA CYS A 721 13.81 -5.89 -33.93
C CYS A 721 14.44 -4.60 -34.45
N LYS A 722 14.17 -4.21 -35.70
CA LYS A 722 14.68 -2.97 -36.28
C LYS A 722 14.16 -1.75 -35.53
N THR A 723 12.87 -1.73 -35.20
CA THR A 723 12.26 -0.64 -34.44
C THR A 723 12.89 -0.54 -33.05
N VAL A 724 13.03 -1.67 -32.34
CA VAL A 724 13.71 -1.71 -31.03
C VAL A 724 15.14 -1.19 -31.10
N MET A 725 15.94 -1.68 -32.06
CA MET A 725 17.33 -1.24 -32.21
C MET A 725 17.50 0.21 -32.71
N SER A 726 16.42 0.83 -33.19
CA SER A 726 16.42 2.23 -33.66
C SER A 726 15.78 3.19 -32.67
N ALA A 727 15.09 2.66 -31.65
CA ALA A 727 14.39 3.43 -30.63
C ALA A 727 15.22 3.45 -29.34
N ASP A 728 15.11 4.54 -28.57
CA ASP A 728 15.79 4.68 -27.28
C ASP A 728 14.97 4.02 -26.16
N ILE A 729 14.89 2.67 -26.19
CA ILE A 729 14.09 1.87 -25.24
C ILE A 729 14.95 1.08 -24.23
N GLY A 730 16.27 1.18 -24.33
CA GLY A 730 17.22 0.61 -23.36
C GLY A 730 18.02 -0.59 -23.86
N GLU A 731 19.24 -0.74 -23.32
CA GLU A 731 20.23 -1.73 -23.76
C GLU A 731 19.73 -3.19 -23.69
N ASP A 732 18.85 -3.50 -22.74
CA ASP A 732 18.35 -4.86 -22.56
C ASP A 732 17.43 -5.31 -23.71
N ALA A 733 16.50 -4.45 -24.14
CA ALA A 733 15.63 -4.71 -25.28
C ALA A 733 16.44 -4.84 -26.59
N GLU A 734 17.46 -3.99 -26.78
CA GLU A 734 18.38 -4.10 -27.91
C GLU A 734 19.13 -5.44 -27.93
N CYS A 735 19.60 -5.90 -26.76
CA CYS A 735 20.24 -7.21 -26.61
C CYS A 735 19.28 -8.35 -26.98
N HIS A 736 18.02 -8.29 -26.53
CA HIS A 736 16.99 -9.27 -26.87
C HIS A 736 16.67 -9.26 -28.38
N ALA A 737 16.63 -8.10 -29.01
CA ALA A 737 16.39 -7.96 -30.45
C ALA A 737 17.54 -8.59 -31.26
N ALA A 738 18.79 -8.30 -30.87
CA ALA A 738 19.97 -8.92 -31.47
C ALA A 738 19.96 -10.45 -31.27
N LYS A 739 19.55 -10.94 -30.09
CA LYS A 739 19.43 -12.36 -29.80
C LYS A 739 18.38 -13.04 -30.68
N LEU A 740 17.23 -12.40 -30.89
CA LEU A 740 16.16 -12.95 -31.72
C LEU A 740 16.59 -13.03 -33.20
N LEU A 741 17.31 -12.02 -33.69
CA LEU A 741 17.93 -12.05 -35.03
C LEU A 741 18.98 -13.16 -35.16
N GLU A 742 19.83 -13.34 -34.15
CA GLU A 742 20.80 -14.46 -34.09
C GLU A 742 20.07 -15.81 -34.21
N VAL A 743 18.98 -16.00 -33.45
CA VAL A 743 18.18 -17.22 -33.48
C VAL A 743 17.62 -17.50 -34.87
N ILE A 744 17.08 -16.48 -35.57
CA ILE A 744 16.58 -16.65 -36.95
C ILE A 744 17.69 -17.11 -37.89
N ILE A 745 18.88 -16.49 -37.81
CA ILE A 745 20.01 -16.84 -38.68
C ILE A 745 20.47 -18.28 -38.44
N LEU A 746 20.54 -18.70 -37.17
CA LEU A 746 20.98 -20.04 -36.79
C LEU A 746 19.92 -21.12 -37.11
N GLN A 747 18.64 -20.83 -36.89
CA GLN A 747 17.54 -21.77 -37.06
C GLN A 747 17.11 -21.92 -38.54
N CYS A 748 17.28 -20.88 -39.36
CA CYS A 748 16.81 -20.83 -40.74
C CYS A 748 17.95 -20.63 -41.77
N PRO A 749 19.02 -21.47 -41.77
CA PRO A 749 20.21 -21.22 -42.57
C PRO A 749 19.90 -21.23 -44.08
N GLY A 750 20.23 -20.13 -44.77
CA GLY A 750 20.03 -19.95 -46.21
C GLY A 750 18.57 -19.82 -46.65
N GLN A 751 17.62 -19.73 -45.70
CA GLN A 751 16.19 -19.67 -45.99
C GLN A 751 15.60 -18.26 -45.83
N VAL A 752 16.33 -17.33 -45.19
CA VAL A 752 15.89 -15.95 -44.91
C VAL A 752 16.72 -14.88 -45.65
N ASP A 753 17.66 -15.30 -46.51
CA ASP A 753 18.59 -14.40 -47.24
C ASP A 753 17.86 -13.38 -48.13
N HIS A 754 16.62 -13.67 -48.52
CA HIS A 754 15.77 -12.81 -49.35
C HIS A 754 15.17 -11.60 -48.59
N VAL A 755 15.16 -11.62 -47.25
CA VAL A 755 14.66 -10.53 -46.39
C VAL A 755 15.80 -9.56 -46.00
N SER A 756 17.04 -9.88 -46.34
CA SER A 756 18.25 -9.12 -45.99
C SER A 756 18.60 -7.99 -46.98
N TYR A 757 17.67 -7.53 -47.81
CA TYR A 757 17.89 -6.49 -48.84
C TYR A 757 16.91 -5.32 -48.75
#